data_AF-A0A5M3XYB8-F1
#
_entry.id   AF-A0A5M3XYB8-F1
#
_cell.length_a   1.000
_cell.length_b   1.000
_cell.length_c   1.000
_cell.angle_alpha   90.00
_cell.angle_beta   90.00
_cell.angle_gamma   90.00
#
_symmetry.space_group_name_H-M   'P 1'
#
loop_
_entity.id
_entity.type
_entity.pdbx_description
1 polymer ?
#
loop_
_entity_poly.entity_id
_entity_poly.type
_entity_poly.pdbx_seq_one_letter_code
_entity_poly.pdbx_strand_id
1 'polypeptide(L)'
;MDKRIRGKSGRLWSVRSLLLRGGHIRPTVHDGRYDPSRRVDLVQDQNTYGALRRFADRRQRAAAISLISAGAPVTPVLVDVIDDPSLAPSIVTSWVAGGSDVLLDRLSEVDDLAYLMERGHKWTPAQALRTLVPLGQALDVMARQGFIPIELSPDHVIFNSGSIQLVGIGRHLYRPDLGDIPDVSGMSLLTTLLLGDDHPASGASSAVWRDAQLRALLRLAGWMVCGLPPTLWGHVASWTDLQHYLTYAGFTEVPRIRPGQLALHLAEAADRAEQQAAERQVKSAPAVVLYDDHQCSKGPETLYDWFSNHIGRAVLAVVTNVEESTVRARIETLGEATVIVTVPWQETYHAALRGSHGHVDLTHHYREGDRIAVAITRVLPSTTGGQRPRVYARLTQGTAPPMRTRRRSSVDLNAESVRLGLLHEHGPGVIAVAAFSTRRMGVGAALLSGAGWVLVDPSELPDVVARLVATNPAARYVIVGEASGKVATALRGVKPEVVLPHSAAPPPQIAGRPALALPYVMDSKLDDFGRRLPDRTGSSFRRRTFPAGWAHEWVSTDAEQITNASRSALAKKLKRHAALFADNTELLVRIGTFLRRPGHQSVDPHRLDVNLQQAATVLSSVPARGKFRRDLTSALLGTSYKDLYRIVTQRLLPVALQLADAYDPGLLLGGRGMDENLFDEPGVRRLALYGRLVTALPGQKHAALAEIVSALEDDLVTALADIPAPSLQYLVARLRSPELLETLRGLITGGDFDLLTRYTPTAWRLLLEELRQPELLGVLGLGWALVVERDQDLTVDGRMLIRLAGETGREPGHIVRALLDTPTESWRGVVDNPGLARNWLARYGDLDVAGVLRVFPDAELIVPRVGYDALRAAAAGGLDRGRLDQLLTFAAKAAISPAEAIEAFLSTGIDADRIDTIIGPAAVAWSAYRIQAGDTIDEVIRRLVTDPQVLRVWAIEGRNLSLKVLTDLLGTRPQDLGVDAREGRELLRYLEREPGVMDLCARVIFPRQRLRLLRLAAANPERRLVHPAVAAALPGILDEPDLDAALSQLLDEGLDYKQIVLARTLSLDRPRRELLRSLGPVALEMDAAELATLLTLARIEGAAFAVEAAQLECERAGTVQLLSRWGTRWLPVLAGRQGATVAVLLARHRPEGGEWISQWLLDAGVDGLAALARHGRGLLHLVAETRPPVADVRVLSELLDLGPSQAPRLYRLVVDYGLPRESWGQVYRWLEEGKPPDEVLLRLWDSAAARLLA
;
A
#
# COMPACT_ATOMS: atom_id res chain seq x y z
N MET A 1 -14.45 -17.14 -19.90
CA MET A 1 -14.55 -16.86 -21.34
C MET A 1 -14.18 -15.40 -21.57
N ASP A 2 -13.22 -15.11 -22.46
CA ASP A 2 -12.78 -13.73 -22.76
C ASP A 2 -13.80 -13.05 -23.69
N LYS A 3 -14.52 -12.03 -23.19
CA LYS A 3 -15.48 -11.22 -23.99
C LYS A 3 -14.70 -10.46 -25.09
N ARG A 4 -15.11 -10.60 -26.35
CA ARG A 4 -14.58 -9.85 -27.49
C ARG A 4 -15.52 -8.69 -27.85
N ILE A 5 -14.97 -7.49 -28.06
CA ILE A 5 -15.67 -6.23 -28.27
C ILE A 5 -15.17 -5.59 -29.56
N ARG A 6 -16.07 -5.18 -30.45
CA ARG A 6 -15.69 -4.52 -31.70
C ARG A 6 -15.71 -3.00 -31.54
N GLY A 7 -14.62 -2.33 -31.94
CA GLY A 7 -14.55 -0.88 -31.94
C GLY A 7 -14.87 -0.25 -33.29
N LYS A 8 -15.13 1.06 -33.30
CA LYS A 8 -15.39 1.84 -34.52
C LYS A 8 -14.21 1.84 -35.50
N SER A 9 -12.99 1.69 -34.99
CA SER A 9 -11.80 1.54 -35.82
C SER A 9 -11.78 0.24 -36.64
N GLY A 10 -12.69 -0.70 -36.37
CA GLY A 10 -12.72 -2.04 -36.95
C GLY A 10 -11.92 -3.08 -36.15
N ARG A 11 -11.16 -2.65 -35.12
CA ARG A 11 -10.40 -3.52 -34.22
C ARG A 11 -11.28 -4.38 -33.33
N LEU A 12 -10.74 -5.52 -32.90
CA LEU A 12 -11.46 -6.53 -32.13
C LEU A 12 -10.76 -6.77 -30.78
N TRP A 13 -11.27 -6.09 -29.76
CA TRP A 13 -10.70 -6.02 -28.43
C TRP A 13 -11.14 -7.19 -27.55
N SER A 14 -10.19 -7.95 -27.02
CA SER A 14 -10.45 -8.99 -26.03
C SER A 14 -10.23 -8.44 -24.62
N VAL A 15 -11.23 -8.57 -23.75
CA VAL A 15 -11.14 -8.14 -22.34
C VAL A 15 -10.29 -9.12 -21.54
N ARG A 16 -9.27 -8.64 -20.83
CA ARG A 16 -8.43 -9.43 -19.93
C ARG A 16 -8.80 -9.10 -18.48
N SER A 17 -9.57 -9.98 -17.83
CA SER A 17 -10.24 -9.72 -16.56
C SER A 17 -9.39 -9.88 -15.28
N LEU A 18 -8.09 -10.21 -15.39
CA LEU A 18 -7.27 -10.71 -14.26
C LEU A 18 -6.01 -9.90 -13.91
N LEU A 19 -5.74 -8.76 -14.57
CA LEU A 19 -4.57 -7.92 -14.27
C LEU A 19 -5.02 -6.53 -13.80
N LEU A 20 -5.42 -6.44 -12.52
CA LEU A 20 -5.67 -5.18 -11.84
C LEU A 20 -4.35 -4.68 -11.24
N ARG A 21 -3.82 -3.55 -11.71
CA ARG A 21 -2.77 -2.80 -10.99
C ARG A 21 -3.44 -2.04 -9.83
N GLY A 22 -2.82 -2.07 -8.65
CA GLY A 22 -3.41 -1.56 -7.39
C GLY A 22 -3.72 -0.05 -7.35
N GLY A 23 -3.17 0.77 -8.25
CA GLY A 23 -3.41 2.21 -8.30
C GLY A 23 -4.27 2.70 -9.47
N HIS A 24 -4.39 1.97 -10.57
CA HIS A 24 -5.23 2.44 -11.67
C HIS A 24 -6.65 1.92 -11.52
N ILE A 25 -7.46 2.79 -10.93
CA ILE A 25 -8.92 2.73 -10.99
C ILE A 25 -9.46 1.61 -10.11
N ARG A 26 -9.63 1.93 -8.82
CA ARG A 26 -10.70 1.27 -8.08
C ARG A 26 -12.02 1.69 -8.72
N PRO A 27 -12.98 0.76 -8.89
CA PRO A 27 -14.33 1.13 -9.28
C PRO A 27 -14.82 2.19 -8.30
N THR A 28 -15.25 3.33 -8.83
CA THR A 28 -15.92 4.31 -8.00
C THR A 28 -17.25 3.70 -7.62
N VAL A 29 -17.39 3.40 -6.34
CA VAL A 29 -18.61 2.88 -5.77
C VAL A 29 -19.44 4.08 -5.38
N HIS A 30 -20.35 4.47 -6.28
CA HIS A 30 -21.32 5.52 -6.03
C HIS A 30 -22.61 4.81 -5.63
N ASP A 31 -23.10 5.09 -4.42
CA ASP A 31 -24.18 4.34 -3.80
C ASP A 31 -23.91 2.84 -3.81
N GLY A 32 -22.76 2.37 -3.31
CA GLY A 32 -22.51 0.92 -3.22
C GLY A 32 -22.27 0.17 -4.54
N ARG A 33 -22.88 0.61 -5.64
CA ARG A 33 -22.78 -0.02 -6.94
C ARG A 33 -21.36 0.10 -7.43
N TYR A 34 -20.78 -1.05 -7.77
CA TYR A 34 -19.75 -1.08 -8.78
C TYR A 34 -20.33 -0.44 -10.04
N ASP A 35 -20.13 0.85 -10.24
CA ASP A 35 -20.56 1.54 -11.45
C ASP A 35 -19.74 0.93 -12.59
N PRO A 36 -20.33 0.07 -13.46
CA PRO A 36 -19.58 -0.55 -14.54
C PRO A 36 -19.09 0.51 -15.51
N SER A 37 -19.78 1.66 -15.56
CA SER A 37 -19.37 2.84 -16.30
C SER A 37 -18.05 3.41 -15.74
N ARG A 38 -17.72 3.16 -14.48
CA ARG A 38 -16.46 3.56 -13.85
C ARG A 38 -15.50 2.37 -13.63
N ARG A 39 -15.57 1.34 -14.46
CA ARG A 39 -14.53 0.29 -14.56
C ARG A 39 -13.59 0.53 -15.72
N VAL A 40 -12.28 0.42 -15.46
CA VAL A 40 -11.29 0.32 -16.52
C VAL A 40 -10.87 -1.13 -16.64
N ASP A 41 -11.08 -1.69 -17.82
CA ASP A 41 -10.59 -3.03 -18.14
C ASP A 41 -9.38 -2.94 -19.05
N LEU A 42 -8.40 -3.81 -18.82
CA LEU A 42 -7.34 -4.06 -19.78
C LEU A 42 -7.96 -4.79 -20.99
N VAL A 43 -7.76 -4.22 -22.18
CA VAL A 43 -8.17 -4.82 -23.45
C VAL A 43 -6.97 -5.04 -24.35
N GLN A 44 -7.05 -6.08 -25.17
CA GLN A 44 -6.00 -6.44 -26.13
C GLN A 44 -6.60 -6.70 -27.51
N ASP A 45 -5.95 -6.17 -28.54
CA ASP A 45 -6.21 -6.50 -29.95
C ASP A 45 -4.89 -6.90 -30.61
N GLN A 46 -4.72 -8.17 -30.98
CA GLN A 46 -3.49 -8.76 -31.54
C GLN A 46 -2.21 -8.34 -30.78
N ASN A 47 -1.58 -7.24 -31.20
CA ASN A 47 -0.34 -6.66 -30.67
C ASN A 47 -0.52 -5.31 -29.94
N THR A 48 -1.73 -4.77 -29.83
CA THR A 48 -2.02 -3.50 -29.15
C THR A 48 -2.76 -3.73 -27.83
N TYR A 49 -2.35 -3.01 -26.78
CA TYR A 49 -3.02 -3.00 -25.48
C TYR A 49 -3.66 -1.64 -25.19
N GLY A 50 -4.81 -1.67 -24.52
CA GLY A 50 -5.54 -0.46 -24.18
C GLY A 50 -6.30 -0.58 -22.87
N ALA A 51 -6.76 0.57 -22.39
CA ALA A 51 -7.65 0.71 -21.25
C ALA A 51 -9.06 1.02 -21.76
N LEU A 52 -9.99 0.08 -21.56
CA LEU A 52 -11.41 0.26 -21.87
C LEU A 52 -12.07 1.08 -20.76
N ARG A 53 -12.41 2.32 -21.05
CA ARG A 53 -13.07 3.25 -20.14
C ARG A 53 -14.53 3.38 -20.54
N ARG A 54 -15.43 3.22 -19.58
CA ARG A 54 -16.87 3.32 -19.79
C ARG A 54 -17.37 4.68 -19.26
N PHE A 55 -18.61 5.06 -19.60
CA PHE A 55 -19.24 6.32 -19.20
C PHE A 55 -20.74 6.12 -19.04
N ALA A 56 -21.39 6.92 -18.18
CA ALA A 56 -22.83 6.79 -17.94
C ALA A 56 -23.64 7.06 -19.22
N ASP A 57 -23.20 8.02 -20.03
CA ASP A 57 -23.87 8.39 -21.28
C ASP A 57 -22.88 8.86 -22.37
N ARG A 58 -23.42 9.07 -23.59
CA ARG A 58 -22.62 9.51 -24.75
C ARG A 58 -22.12 10.96 -24.63
N ARG A 59 -22.80 11.81 -23.86
CA ARG A 59 -22.41 13.22 -23.62
C ARG A 59 -21.20 13.28 -22.69
N GLN A 60 -21.19 12.50 -21.61
CA GLN A 60 -20.04 12.32 -20.74
C GLN A 60 -18.86 11.70 -21.49
N ARG A 61 -19.09 10.68 -22.33
CA ARG A 61 -18.04 10.14 -23.21
C ARG A 61 -17.46 11.21 -24.14
N ALA A 62 -18.30 12.04 -24.76
CA ALA A 62 -17.83 13.11 -25.64
C ALA A 62 -17.01 14.15 -24.88
N ALA A 63 -17.47 14.56 -23.69
CA ALA A 63 -16.72 15.46 -22.82
C ALA A 63 -15.40 14.84 -22.33
N ALA A 64 -15.37 13.54 -22.04
CA ALA A 64 -14.16 12.80 -21.70
C ALA A 64 -13.15 12.78 -22.86
N ILE A 65 -13.62 12.55 -24.09
CA ILE A 65 -12.78 12.63 -25.30
C ILE A 65 -12.19 14.04 -25.45
N SER A 66 -12.99 15.09 -25.24
CA SER A 66 -12.51 16.47 -25.28
C SER A 66 -11.45 16.75 -24.20
N LEU A 67 -11.68 16.30 -22.97
CA LEU A 67 -10.75 16.44 -21.85
C LEU A 67 -9.43 15.69 -22.11
N ILE A 68 -9.51 14.45 -22.60
CA ILE A 68 -8.34 13.66 -23.00
C ILE A 68 -7.57 14.38 -24.10
N SER A 69 -8.26 14.91 -25.11
CA SER A 69 -7.63 15.64 -26.23
C SER A 69 -6.96 16.93 -25.76
N ALA A 70 -7.58 17.65 -24.82
CA ALA A 70 -7.04 18.87 -24.22
C ALA A 70 -5.77 18.62 -23.39
N GLY A 71 -5.65 17.42 -22.81
CA GLY A 71 -4.52 17.04 -21.98
C GLY A 71 -3.32 16.42 -22.70
N ALA A 72 -3.43 16.20 -24.01
CA ALA A 72 -2.35 15.57 -24.77
C ALA A 72 -1.07 16.43 -24.72
N PRO A 73 0.14 15.83 -24.61
CA PRO A 73 0.44 14.39 -24.61
C PRO A 73 0.45 13.74 -23.21
N VAL A 74 0.07 14.45 -22.14
CA VAL A 74 0.14 13.96 -20.75
C VAL A 74 -1.00 12.99 -20.43
N THR A 75 -2.07 13.01 -21.21
CA THR A 75 -3.19 12.06 -21.14
C THR A 75 -2.99 10.86 -22.08
N PRO A 76 -3.62 9.71 -21.77
CA PRO A 76 -3.66 8.56 -22.67
C PRO A 76 -4.22 8.91 -24.05
N VAL A 77 -3.66 8.32 -25.11
CA VAL A 77 -4.12 8.56 -26.49
C VAL A 77 -5.46 7.83 -26.68
N LEU A 78 -6.43 8.48 -27.32
CA LEU A 78 -7.66 7.80 -27.76
C LEU A 78 -7.32 6.82 -28.89
N VAL A 79 -7.53 5.53 -28.66
CA VAL A 79 -7.23 4.46 -29.62
C VAL A 79 -8.49 4.02 -30.37
N ASP A 80 -9.62 3.91 -29.67
CA ASP A 80 -10.87 3.48 -30.28
C ASP A 80 -12.10 4.03 -29.53
N VAL A 81 -13.24 4.03 -30.20
CA VAL A 81 -14.55 4.32 -29.61
C VAL A 81 -15.40 3.07 -29.72
N ILE A 82 -15.99 2.66 -28.61
CA ILE A 82 -16.84 1.47 -28.53
C ILE A 82 -18.30 1.92 -28.45
N ASP A 83 -19.08 1.51 -29.44
CA ASP A 83 -20.54 1.71 -29.53
C ASP A 83 -21.27 0.35 -29.55
N ASP A 84 -20.73 -0.62 -28.80
CA ASP A 84 -21.37 -1.92 -28.59
C ASP A 84 -22.59 -1.74 -27.66
N PRO A 85 -23.82 -2.11 -28.09
CA PRO A 85 -25.02 -1.94 -27.27
C PRO A 85 -25.02 -2.81 -26.01
N SER A 86 -24.19 -3.86 -25.93
CA SER A 86 -24.01 -4.70 -24.73
C SER A 86 -23.07 -4.08 -23.68
N LEU A 87 -22.59 -2.85 -23.92
CA LEU A 87 -21.70 -2.11 -23.04
C LEU A 87 -22.17 -0.66 -22.92
N ALA A 88 -21.95 -0.07 -21.74
CA ALA A 88 -22.09 1.38 -21.58
C ALA A 88 -21.21 2.13 -22.60
N PRO A 89 -21.55 3.37 -23.02
CA PRO A 89 -20.73 4.17 -23.91
C PRO A 89 -19.28 4.14 -23.47
N SER A 90 -18.37 3.69 -24.34
CA SER A 90 -17.00 3.42 -23.93
C SER A 90 -15.98 3.93 -24.95
N ILE A 91 -14.76 4.13 -24.49
CA ILE A 91 -13.57 4.39 -25.32
C ILE A 91 -12.47 3.42 -24.93
N VAL A 92 -11.59 3.13 -25.87
CA VAL A 92 -10.31 2.49 -25.59
C VAL A 92 -9.25 3.58 -25.68
N THR A 93 -8.55 3.82 -24.59
CA THR A 93 -7.33 4.63 -24.61
C THR A 93 -6.12 3.72 -24.65
N SER A 94 -4.97 4.25 -25.05
CA SER A 94 -3.70 3.54 -24.89
C SER A 94 -3.47 3.25 -23.40
N TRP A 95 -2.81 2.14 -23.10
CA TRP A 95 -2.48 1.77 -21.71
C TRP A 95 -1.47 2.77 -21.09
N VAL A 96 -0.59 3.30 -21.94
CA VAL A 96 0.40 4.35 -21.66
C VAL A 96 0.39 5.31 -22.86
N ALA A 97 0.75 6.59 -22.72
CA ALA A 97 0.78 7.50 -23.88
C ALA A 97 1.87 7.07 -24.89
N GLY A 98 1.49 6.94 -26.17
CA GLY A 98 2.36 6.47 -27.25
C GLY A 98 2.20 4.98 -27.55
N GLY A 99 2.27 4.62 -28.85
CA GLY A 99 2.31 3.22 -29.27
C GLY A 99 3.61 2.58 -28.80
N SER A 100 3.52 1.65 -27.86
CA SER A 100 4.66 0.92 -27.32
C SER A 100 4.71 -0.47 -27.94
N ASP A 101 5.84 -0.82 -28.57
CA ASP A 101 6.15 -2.16 -29.09
C ASP A 101 6.49 -3.16 -27.95
N VAL A 102 6.24 -2.80 -26.68
CA VAL A 102 6.59 -3.60 -25.51
C VAL A 102 5.50 -4.64 -25.22
N LEU A 103 5.89 -5.91 -25.23
CA LEU A 103 5.05 -7.08 -24.91
C LEU A 103 4.51 -7.02 -23.45
N LEU A 104 3.27 -7.48 -23.23
CA LEU A 104 2.55 -7.41 -21.93
C LEU A 104 3.30 -8.04 -20.75
N ASP A 105 4.02 -9.11 -21.03
CA ASP A 105 4.87 -9.87 -20.11
C ASP A 105 6.14 -9.10 -19.69
N ARG A 106 6.43 -7.95 -20.33
CA ARG A 106 7.42 -6.96 -19.92
C ARG A 106 6.82 -5.68 -19.34
N LEU A 107 5.51 -5.44 -19.49
CA LEU A 107 4.75 -4.42 -18.73
C LEU A 107 4.56 -4.81 -17.24
N SER A 108 5.28 -5.83 -16.75
CA SER A 108 5.44 -6.10 -15.33
C SER A 108 6.27 -5.03 -14.60
N GLU A 109 6.96 -4.13 -15.32
CA GLU A 109 7.66 -3.00 -14.73
C GLU A 109 6.66 -1.86 -14.39
N VAL A 110 6.30 -1.83 -13.09
CA VAL A 110 6.38 -0.71 -12.16
C VAL A 110 6.51 0.73 -12.76
N ASP A 111 5.43 1.29 -13.30
CA ASP A 111 5.41 2.71 -13.72
C ASP A 111 4.40 3.58 -12.92
N ASP A 112 3.64 2.97 -12.01
CA ASP A 112 2.65 3.67 -11.16
C ASP A 112 3.40 4.54 -10.13
N LEU A 113 3.05 5.84 -10.07
CA LEU A 113 3.71 6.78 -9.16
C LEU A 113 3.53 6.36 -7.69
N ALA A 114 2.34 5.86 -7.32
CA ALA A 114 2.08 5.35 -5.97
C ALA A 114 2.98 4.15 -5.64
N TYR A 115 3.09 3.20 -6.57
CA TYR A 115 3.94 2.03 -6.38
C TYR A 115 5.42 2.40 -6.32
N LEU A 116 5.90 3.31 -7.18
CA LEU A 116 7.28 3.80 -7.13
C LEU A 116 7.59 4.40 -5.76
N MET A 117 6.66 5.20 -5.22
CA MET A 117 6.78 5.80 -3.90
C MET A 117 6.74 4.76 -2.77
N GLU A 118 5.88 3.74 -2.87
CA GLU A 118 5.81 2.59 -1.94
C GLU A 118 7.08 1.73 -1.96
N ARG A 119 7.75 1.66 -3.11
CA ARG A 119 9.06 0.99 -3.26
C ARG A 119 10.24 1.86 -2.83
N GLY A 120 9.96 3.06 -2.31
CA GLY A 120 10.98 3.95 -1.75
C GLY A 120 11.64 4.87 -2.77
N HIS A 121 11.14 4.96 -4.00
CA HIS A 121 11.58 5.99 -4.94
C HIS A 121 11.18 7.38 -4.42
N LYS A 122 12.12 8.32 -4.46
CA LYS A 122 11.95 9.72 -4.06
C LYS A 122 12.65 10.62 -5.07
N TRP A 123 12.08 11.80 -5.27
CA TRP A 123 12.63 12.84 -6.13
C TRP A 123 13.30 13.91 -5.28
N THR A 124 14.28 14.64 -5.82
CA THR A 124 14.67 15.92 -5.24
C THR A 124 13.59 16.98 -5.51
N PRO A 125 13.50 18.08 -4.74
CA PRO A 125 12.57 19.17 -5.01
C PRO A 125 12.58 19.66 -6.47
N ALA A 126 13.78 19.84 -7.05
CA ALA A 126 13.93 20.23 -8.44
C ALA A 126 13.42 19.17 -9.41
N GLN A 127 13.75 17.89 -9.17
CA GLN A 127 13.29 16.79 -10.01
C GLN A 127 11.76 16.63 -9.95
N ALA A 128 11.16 16.76 -8.77
CA ALA A 128 9.70 16.69 -8.60
C ALA A 128 9.00 17.80 -9.39
N LEU A 129 9.45 19.05 -9.24
CA LEU A 129 8.89 20.18 -9.98
C LEU A 129 9.07 20.03 -11.49
N ARG A 130 10.27 19.65 -11.95
CA ARG A 130 10.58 19.44 -13.38
C ARG A 130 9.73 18.31 -13.97
N THR A 131 9.52 17.23 -13.20
CA THR A 131 8.64 16.10 -13.59
C THR A 131 7.19 16.56 -13.78
N LEU A 132 6.73 17.54 -12.99
CA LEU A 132 5.36 18.07 -13.04
C LEU A 132 5.15 19.17 -14.11
N VAL A 133 6.19 19.67 -14.78
CA VAL A 133 6.07 20.73 -15.81
C VAL A 133 5.09 20.36 -16.93
N PRO A 134 5.17 19.15 -17.56
CA PRO A 134 4.23 18.76 -18.60
C PRO A 134 2.78 18.73 -18.08
N LEU A 135 2.58 18.25 -16.85
CA LEU A 135 1.27 18.22 -16.21
C LEU A 135 0.72 19.64 -16.01
N GLY A 136 1.54 20.58 -15.51
CA GLY A 136 1.14 21.98 -15.37
C GLY A 136 0.65 22.60 -16.70
N GLN A 137 1.34 22.31 -17.81
CA GLN A 137 0.93 22.76 -19.14
C GLN A 137 -0.44 22.19 -19.54
N ALA A 138 -0.64 20.89 -19.33
CA ALA A 138 -1.89 20.22 -19.63
C ALA A 138 -3.06 20.79 -18.81
N LEU A 139 -2.85 21.04 -17.50
CA LEU A 139 -3.88 21.62 -16.62
C LEU A 139 -4.30 23.02 -17.06
N ASP A 140 -3.39 23.85 -17.58
CA ASP A 140 -3.73 25.16 -18.12
C ASP A 140 -4.50 25.08 -19.44
N VAL A 141 -4.15 24.13 -20.32
CA VAL A 141 -4.89 23.89 -21.57
C VAL A 141 -6.31 23.40 -21.26
N MET A 142 -6.46 22.46 -20.34
CA MET A 142 -7.77 21.94 -19.89
C MET A 142 -8.66 23.04 -19.31
N ALA A 143 -8.11 23.91 -18.47
CA ALA A 143 -8.87 25.00 -17.86
C ALA A 143 -9.39 26.00 -18.90
N ARG A 144 -8.63 26.28 -19.97
CA ARG A 144 -9.12 27.10 -21.09
C ARG A 144 -10.30 26.47 -21.83
N GLN A 145 -10.47 25.16 -21.73
CA GLN A 145 -11.63 24.43 -22.26
C GLN A 145 -12.74 24.21 -21.21
N GLY A 146 -12.61 24.82 -20.03
CA GLY A 146 -13.58 24.76 -18.94
C GLY A 146 -13.48 23.50 -18.06
N PHE A 147 -12.35 22.79 -18.08
CA PHE A 147 -12.10 21.62 -17.23
C PHE A 147 -11.04 21.92 -16.16
N ILE A 148 -11.34 21.65 -14.90
CA ILE A 148 -10.42 21.90 -13.76
C ILE A 148 -10.25 20.60 -12.94
N PRO A 149 -9.52 19.58 -13.44
CA PRO A 149 -9.36 18.32 -12.71
C PRO A 149 -8.49 18.48 -11.46
N ILE A 150 -9.01 18.06 -10.30
CA ILE A 150 -8.32 18.23 -9.01
C ILE A 150 -7.69 16.93 -8.46
N GLU A 151 -8.05 15.77 -9.01
CA GLU A 151 -7.53 14.45 -8.61
C GLU A 151 -6.13 14.20 -9.20
N LEU A 152 -5.13 14.85 -8.61
CA LEU A 152 -3.72 14.78 -9.02
C LEU A 152 -2.92 13.78 -8.17
N SER A 153 -3.56 12.90 -7.41
CA SER A 153 -2.87 12.00 -6.49
C SER A 153 -2.07 10.90 -7.19
N PRO A 154 -1.11 10.25 -6.51
CA PRO A 154 -0.18 9.30 -7.14
C PRO A 154 -0.82 8.13 -7.90
N ASP A 155 -2.02 7.68 -7.51
CA ASP A 155 -2.80 6.64 -8.20
C ASP A 155 -3.40 7.08 -9.55
N HIS A 156 -3.55 8.39 -9.77
CA HIS A 156 -4.00 8.96 -11.04
C HIS A 156 -2.83 9.21 -12.01
N VAL A 157 -1.59 8.95 -11.58
CA VAL A 157 -0.37 9.37 -12.26
C VAL A 157 0.57 8.19 -12.54
N ILE A 158 1.11 8.14 -13.76
CA ILE A 158 2.17 7.23 -14.17
C ILE A 158 3.45 8.02 -14.38
N PHE A 159 4.58 7.47 -13.96
CA PHE A 159 5.90 7.96 -14.30
C PHE A 159 6.63 6.91 -15.15
N ASN A 160 6.80 7.18 -16.44
CA ASN A 160 7.51 6.31 -17.36
C ASN A 160 8.54 7.11 -18.17
N SER A 161 9.77 6.59 -18.25
CA SER A 161 10.87 7.14 -19.05
C SER A 161 11.17 8.62 -18.78
N GLY A 162 11.00 9.07 -17.53
CA GLY A 162 11.23 10.46 -17.14
C GLY A 162 10.06 11.41 -17.41
N SER A 163 8.92 10.90 -17.86
CA SER A 163 7.72 11.70 -18.15
C SER A 163 6.55 11.29 -17.25
N ILE A 164 5.80 12.30 -16.78
CA ILE A 164 4.58 12.11 -16.01
C ILE A 164 3.38 12.03 -16.94
N GLN A 165 2.45 11.13 -16.65
CA GLN A 165 1.22 10.95 -17.40
C GLN A 165 0.04 10.87 -16.45
N LEU A 166 -1.02 11.61 -16.75
CA LEU A 166 -2.23 11.65 -15.95
C LEU A 166 -3.23 10.68 -16.59
N VAL A 167 -3.25 9.45 -16.06
CA VAL A 167 -4.05 8.33 -16.58
C VAL A 167 -5.39 8.16 -15.86
N GLY A 168 -5.54 8.86 -14.73
CA GLY A 168 -6.79 8.96 -13.98
C GLY A 168 -7.89 9.76 -14.68
N ILE A 169 -7.59 10.49 -15.75
CA ILE A 169 -8.55 11.41 -16.38
C ILE A 169 -9.54 10.69 -17.29
N GLY A 170 -10.75 11.24 -17.34
CA GLY A 170 -11.79 10.90 -18.30
C GLY A 170 -13.17 10.77 -17.65
N ARG A 171 -13.25 10.54 -16.34
CA ARG A 171 -14.51 10.21 -15.64
C ARG A 171 -15.07 11.33 -14.80
N HIS A 172 -14.19 12.08 -14.15
CA HIS A 172 -14.52 13.18 -13.27
C HIS A 172 -14.36 14.47 -14.07
N LEU A 173 -15.46 14.87 -14.72
CA LEU A 173 -15.53 16.05 -15.58
C LEU A 173 -15.72 17.30 -14.70
N TYR A 174 -14.71 17.70 -13.94
CA TYR A 174 -14.75 18.91 -13.11
C TYR A 174 -14.96 20.16 -13.98
N ARG A 175 -16.21 20.63 -14.11
CA ARG A 175 -16.56 21.86 -14.83
C ARG A 175 -17.36 22.78 -13.92
N PRO A 176 -16.68 23.53 -13.01
CA PRO A 176 -17.34 24.39 -12.04
C PRO A 176 -18.30 25.42 -12.68
N ASP A 177 -17.93 25.98 -13.84
CA ASP A 177 -18.76 26.95 -14.56
C ASP A 177 -20.11 26.39 -15.04
N LEU A 178 -20.23 25.06 -15.13
CA LEU A 178 -21.46 24.37 -15.53
C LEU A 178 -22.15 23.67 -14.36
N GLY A 179 -21.60 23.75 -13.14
CA GLY A 179 -22.09 22.99 -11.99
C GLY A 179 -21.85 21.48 -12.09
N ASP A 180 -21.16 21.00 -13.13
CA ASP A 180 -20.81 19.59 -13.31
C ASP A 180 -19.60 19.27 -12.41
N ILE A 181 -19.86 19.05 -11.10
CA ILE A 181 -18.85 18.69 -10.11
C ILE A 181 -19.11 17.25 -9.63
N PRO A 182 -18.13 16.34 -9.78
CA PRO A 182 -18.21 14.99 -9.23
C PRO A 182 -18.30 14.98 -7.70
N ASP A 183 -19.06 14.04 -7.13
CA ASP A 183 -19.16 13.87 -5.68
C ASP A 183 -17.82 13.45 -5.05
N VAL A 184 -17.51 14.05 -3.90
CA VAL A 184 -16.34 13.77 -3.06
C VAL A 184 -16.32 12.33 -2.56
N SER A 185 -17.50 11.69 -2.40
CA SER A 185 -17.61 10.27 -2.05
C SER A 185 -16.91 9.34 -3.05
N GLY A 186 -16.72 9.81 -4.29
CA GLY A 186 -16.04 9.07 -5.35
C GLY A 186 -14.52 9.27 -5.42
N MET A 187 -13.93 10.10 -4.56
CA MET A 187 -12.49 10.34 -4.59
C MET A 187 -11.70 9.18 -4.02
N SER A 188 -10.51 8.92 -4.58
CA SER A 188 -9.61 7.94 -4.00
C SER A 188 -9.05 8.43 -2.66
N LEU A 189 -8.68 7.49 -1.78
CA LEU A 189 -8.04 7.83 -0.51
C LEU A 189 -6.81 8.71 -0.73
N LEU A 190 -5.97 8.41 -1.73
CA LEU A 190 -4.79 9.23 -2.01
C LEU A 190 -5.15 10.63 -2.50
N THR A 191 -6.26 10.80 -3.23
CA THR A 191 -6.80 12.13 -3.57
C THR A 191 -7.25 12.86 -2.31
N THR A 192 -8.01 12.20 -1.42
CA THR A 192 -8.40 12.80 -0.14
C THR A 192 -7.20 13.18 0.71
N LEU A 193 -6.14 12.35 0.74
CA LEU A 193 -4.91 12.66 1.47
C LEU A 193 -4.11 13.81 0.83
N LEU A 194 -4.22 13.98 -0.48
CA LEU A 194 -3.61 15.10 -1.20
C LEU A 194 -4.37 16.41 -0.96
N LEU A 195 -5.71 16.37 -0.97
CA LEU A 195 -6.55 17.56 -0.85
C LEU A 195 -6.80 17.98 0.61
N GLY A 196 -6.96 17.03 1.53
CA GLY A 196 -7.41 17.30 2.89
C GLY A 196 -8.76 18.04 2.87
N ASP A 197 -8.86 19.09 3.68
CA ASP A 197 -10.07 19.93 3.79
C ASP A 197 -10.19 20.99 2.66
N ASP A 198 -9.26 20.97 1.70
CA ASP A 198 -9.14 21.99 0.64
C ASP A 198 -9.97 21.67 -0.61
N HIS A 199 -11.02 20.85 -0.47
CA HIS A 199 -11.95 20.55 -1.56
C HIS A 199 -12.96 21.71 -1.71
N PRO A 200 -13.01 22.42 -2.86
CA PRO A 200 -13.95 23.51 -3.04
C PRO A 200 -15.42 23.04 -3.00
N ALA A 201 -16.32 23.89 -2.49
CA ALA A 201 -17.76 23.62 -2.56
C ALA A 201 -18.26 23.57 -4.02
N SER A 202 -19.35 22.83 -4.28
CA SER A 202 -19.91 22.65 -5.63
C SER A 202 -20.32 23.96 -6.32
N GLY A 203 -20.67 25.00 -5.56
CA GLY A 203 -20.97 26.35 -6.06
C GLY A 203 -19.80 27.33 -6.08
N ALA A 204 -18.57 26.88 -5.78
CA ALA A 204 -17.39 27.74 -5.77
C ALA A 204 -16.99 28.19 -7.19
N SER A 205 -16.46 29.40 -7.32
CA SER A 205 -16.04 29.92 -8.62
C SER A 205 -14.85 29.14 -9.20
N SER A 206 -14.70 29.15 -10.53
CA SER A 206 -13.54 28.53 -11.20
C SER A 206 -12.19 29.04 -10.67
N ALA A 207 -12.12 30.26 -10.15
CA ALA A 207 -10.91 30.79 -9.52
C ALA A 207 -10.55 30.01 -8.23
N VAL A 208 -11.54 29.69 -7.39
CA VAL A 208 -11.34 28.90 -6.17
C VAL A 208 -10.92 27.47 -6.52
N TRP A 209 -11.54 26.88 -7.54
CA TRP A 209 -11.17 25.56 -8.05
C TRP A 209 -9.74 25.51 -8.60
N ARG A 210 -9.34 26.55 -9.35
CA ARG A 210 -7.97 26.70 -9.87
C ARG A 210 -6.93 26.86 -8.77
N ASP A 211 -7.27 27.54 -7.69
CA ASP A 211 -6.40 27.74 -6.54
C ASP A 211 -6.21 26.43 -5.73
N ALA A 212 -7.29 25.65 -5.56
CA ALA A 212 -7.21 24.32 -4.93
C ALA A 212 -6.42 23.31 -5.80
N GLN A 213 -6.63 23.30 -7.12
CA GLN A 213 -5.85 22.48 -8.05
C GLN A 213 -4.34 22.82 -7.99
N LEU A 214 -4.03 24.11 -7.84
CA LEU A 214 -2.67 24.58 -7.73
C LEU A 214 -2.01 24.10 -6.42
N ARG A 215 -2.71 24.19 -5.28
CA ARG A 215 -2.23 23.63 -4.01
C ARG A 215 -2.07 22.13 -4.08
N ALA A 216 -3.01 21.40 -4.71
CA ALA A 216 -2.90 19.96 -4.93
C ALA A 216 -1.64 19.60 -5.72
N LEU A 217 -1.30 20.36 -6.77
CA LEU A 217 -0.09 20.14 -7.56
C LEU A 217 1.20 20.33 -6.74
N LEU A 218 1.25 21.36 -5.89
CA LEU A 218 2.39 21.58 -5.00
C LEU A 218 2.48 20.55 -3.89
N ARG A 219 1.34 20.16 -3.31
CA ARG A 219 1.26 19.07 -2.33
C ARG A 219 1.77 17.75 -2.91
N LEU A 220 1.46 17.46 -4.18
CA LEU A 220 1.99 16.29 -4.88
C LEU A 220 3.50 16.39 -5.02
N ALA A 221 4.04 17.55 -5.38
CA ALA A 221 5.49 17.77 -5.44
C ALA A 221 6.16 17.50 -4.07
N GLY A 222 5.57 18.02 -2.98
CA GLY A 222 6.02 17.73 -1.62
C GLY A 222 6.00 16.23 -1.31
N TRP A 223 4.90 15.56 -1.64
CA TRP A 223 4.72 14.13 -1.39
C TRP A 223 5.70 13.27 -2.19
N MET A 224 5.96 13.60 -3.46
CA MET A 224 6.99 12.93 -4.27
C MET A 224 8.37 12.98 -3.60
N VAL A 225 8.71 14.12 -2.97
CA VAL A 225 10.02 14.31 -2.36
C VAL A 225 10.15 13.60 -1.01
N CYS A 226 9.22 13.83 -0.07
CA CYS A 226 9.34 13.28 1.28
C CYS A 226 8.70 11.91 1.44
N GLY A 227 7.83 11.49 0.51
CA GLY A 227 7.08 10.24 0.61
C GLY A 227 5.93 10.25 1.61
N LEU A 228 5.67 11.38 2.27
CA LEU A 228 4.61 11.54 3.25
C LEU A 228 3.47 12.37 2.64
N PRO A 229 2.22 11.86 2.57
CA PRO A 229 1.08 12.63 2.11
C PRO A 229 0.84 13.87 3.01
N PRO A 230 0.31 14.98 2.48
CA PRO A 230 0.10 16.22 3.23
C PRO A 230 -0.72 16.03 4.51
N THR A 231 -1.86 15.33 4.43
CA THR A 231 -2.70 14.99 5.58
C THR A 231 -2.16 13.86 6.44
N LEU A 232 -1.00 13.28 6.09
CA LEU A 232 -0.20 12.44 6.99
C LEU A 232 0.99 13.20 7.57
N TRP A 233 1.20 14.48 7.21
CA TRP A 233 2.19 15.38 7.79
C TRP A 233 1.55 16.35 8.81
N GLY A 234 0.50 17.06 8.40
CA GLY A 234 -0.21 18.04 9.22
C GLY A 234 -1.56 18.44 8.61
N HIS A 235 -2.29 19.34 9.27
CA HIS A 235 -3.35 20.08 8.59
C HIS A 235 -2.71 21.08 7.61
N VAL A 236 -2.93 20.90 6.31
CA VAL A 236 -2.33 21.71 5.24
C VAL A 236 -3.39 22.48 4.45
N ALA A 237 -4.22 23.30 5.10
CA ALA A 237 -5.31 24.01 4.40
C ALA A 237 -4.88 25.38 3.85
N SER A 238 -3.94 26.07 4.50
CA SER A 238 -3.49 27.39 4.08
C SER A 238 -2.19 27.37 3.27
N TRP A 239 -1.88 28.47 2.59
CA TRP A 239 -0.59 28.69 1.94
C TRP A 239 0.59 28.66 2.92
N THR A 240 0.39 29.11 4.15
CA THR A 240 1.39 29.05 5.22
C THR A 240 1.65 27.61 5.64
N ASP A 241 0.60 26.79 5.76
CA ASP A 241 0.75 25.38 6.11
C ASP A 241 1.43 24.62 4.96
N LEU A 242 1.07 24.94 3.71
CA LEU A 242 1.74 24.39 2.52
C LEU A 242 3.23 24.77 2.50
N GLN A 243 3.58 25.97 2.94
CA GLN A 243 4.97 26.37 3.10
C GLN A 243 5.70 25.50 4.11
N HIS A 244 5.12 25.26 5.27
CA HIS A 244 5.72 24.38 6.27
C HIS A 244 5.87 22.94 5.75
N TYR A 245 4.86 22.41 5.06
CA TYR A 245 4.91 21.08 4.45
C TYR A 245 5.99 20.96 3.37
N LEU A 246 6.09 21.93 2.46
CA LEU A 246 7.12 21.94 1.43
C LEU A 246 8.51 22.13 2.03
N THR A 247 8.65 22.99 3.05
CA THR A 247 9.92 23.18 3.77
C THR A 247 10.35 21.88 4.44
N TYR A 248 9.42 21.16 5.07
CA TYR A 248 9.64 19.82 5.59
C TYR A 248 10.09 18.84 4.50
N ALA A 249 9.48 18.90 3.31
CA ALA A 249 9.88 18.08 2.19
C ALA A 249 11.25 18.50 1.58
N GLY A 250 11.94 19.49 2.14
CA GLY A 250 13.27 19.93 1.69
C GLY A 250 13.23 21.05 0.65
N PHE A 251 12.06 21.61 0.35
CA PHE A 251 11.97 22.85 -0.43
C PHE A 251 12.48 24.01 0.42
N THR A 252 13.12 24.96 -0.24
CA THR A 252 13.66 26.20 0.33
C THR A 252 12.57 27.24 0.56
N GLU A 253 11.61 27.29 -0.36
CA GLU A 253 10.51 28.23 -0.43
C GLU A 253 9.34 27.60 -1.19
N VAL A 254 8.13 28.15 -1.03
CA VAL A 254 6.98 27.74 -1.84
C VAL A 254 7.11 28.31 -3.24
N PRO A 255 7.04 27.46 -4.29
CA PRO A 255 6.99 27.95 -5.65
C PRO A 255 5.82 28.92 -5.85
N ARG A 256 6.12 30.15 -6.27
CA ARG A 256 5.10 31.13 -6.68
C ARG A 256 4.60 30.77 -8.07
N ILE A 257 3.60 29.90 -8.13
CA ILE A 257 2.95 29.49 -9.36
C ILE A 257 1.61 30.22 -9.55
N ARG A 258 1.15 30.37 -10.79
CA ARG A 258 -0.08 31.11 -11.14
C ARG A 258 -0.88 30.30 -12.17
N PRO A 259 -2.23 30.26 -12.05
CA PRO A 259 -3.07 29.66 -13.09
C PRO A 259 -2.80 30.29 -14.46
N GLY A 260 -2.74 29.47 -15.52
CA GLY A 260 -2.47 29.92 -16.90
C GLY A 260 -0.98 30.00 -17.27
N GLN A 261 -0.08 29.89 -16.29
CA GLN A 261 1.39 29.90 -16.48
C GLN A 261 2.09 28.81 -15.64
N LEU A 262 1.38 27.71 -15.33
CA LEU A 262 1.87 26.68 -14.41
C LEU A 262 3.18 26.06 -14.90
N ALA A 263 3.25 25.65 -16.18
CA ALA A 263 4.45 25.02 -16.74
C ALA A 263 5.69 25.91 -16.63
N LEU A 264 5.55 27.19 -16.97
CA LEU A 264 6.62 28.18 -16.89
C LEU A 264 7.10 28.34 -15.44
N HIS A 265 6.18 28.60 -14.51
CA HIS A 265 6.53 28.85 -13.12
C HIS A 265 7.05 27.59 -12.41
N LEU A 266 6.60 26.38 -12.78
CA LEU A 266 7.15 25.12 -12.30
C LEU A 266 8.58 24.90 -12.80
N ALA A 267 8.85 25.19 -14.07
CA ALA A 267 10.20 25.08 -14.64
C ALA A 267 11.15 26.07 -13.96
N GLU A 268 10.75 27.34 -13.83
CA GLU A 268 11.52 28.35 -13.10
C GLU A 268 11.75 27.97 -11.62
N ALA A 269 10.73 27.41 -10.96
CA ALA A 269 10.88 26.94 -9.59
C ALA A 269 11.79 25.72 -9.47
N ALA A 270 11.76 24.81 -10.46
CA ALA A 270 12.66 23.67 -10.53
C ALA A 270 14.11 24.14 -10.68
N ASP A 271 14.36 25.09 -11.59
CA ASP A 271 15.69 25.66 -11.83
C ASP A 271 16.19 26.44 -10.60
N ARG A 272 15.32 27.21 -9.93
CA ARG A 272 15.65 27.86 -8.65
C ARG A 272 15.96 26.84 -7.56
N ALA A 273 15.16 25.78 -7.43
CA ALA A 273 15.40 24.73 -6.44
C ALA A 273 16.71 23.97 -6.71
N GLU A 274 17.03 23.70 -7.98
CA GLU A 274 18.29 23.09 -8.39
C GLU A 274 19.48 24.00 -8.06
N GLN A 275 19.36 25.29 -8.39
CA GLN A 275 20.38 26.29 -8.06
C GLN A 275 20.57 26.40 -6.54
N GLN A 276 19.51 26.50 -5.75
CA GLN A 276 19.59 26.61 -4.30
C GLN A 276 20.15 25.33 -3.66
N ALA A 277 19.80 24.15 -4.19
CA ALA A 277 20.39 22.88 -3.76
C ALA A 277 21.90 22.86 -4.06
N ALA A 278 22.31 23.27 -5.26
CA ALA A 278 23.72 23.40 -5.63
C ALA A 278 24.46 24.41 -4.75
N GLU A 279 23.88 25.58 -4.48
CA GLU A 279 24.45 26.59 -3.59
C GLU A 279 24.61 26.07 -2.15
N ARG A 280 23.60 25.37 -1.60
CA ARG A 280 23.68 24.73 -0.28
C ARG A 280 24.74 23.63 -0.27
N GLN A 281 24.84 22.85 -1.34
CA GLN A 281 25.85 21.82 -1.48
C GLN A 281 27.25 22.44 -1.49
N VAL A 282 27.47 23.54 -2.22
CA VAL A 282 28.72 24.31 -2.23
C VAL A 282 29.03 24.89 -0.86
N LYS A 283 28.08 25.61 -0.25
CA LYS A 283 28.24 26.25 1.08
C LYS A 283 28.57 25.25 2.19
N SER A 284 28.07 24.02 2.08
CA SER A 284 28.29 22.97 3.08
C SER A 284 29.26 21.89 2.62
N ALA A 285 29.96 22.07 1.49
CA ALA A 285 30.88 21.09 0.95
C ALA A 285 32.06 20.89 1.94
N PRO A 286 32.29 19.68 2.46
CA PRO A 286 33.46 19.40 3.29
C PRO A 286 34.75 19.41 2.48
N ALA A 287 34.69 19.05 1.20
CA ALA A 287 35.84 19.02 0.31
C ALA A 287 35.45 19.32 -1.15
N VAL A 288 36.41 19.87 -1.89
CA VAL A 288 36.34 20.15 -3.32
C VAL A 288 37.55 19.52 -3.99
N VAL A 289 37.34 18.70 -5.03
CA VAL A 289 38.40 18.14 -5.86
C VAL A 289 38.41 18.79 -7.25
N LEU A 290 39.59 19.23 -7.67
CA LEU A 290 39.82 19.92 -8.95
C LEU A 290 40.75 19.10 -9.82
N TYR A 291 40.42 19.00 -11.11
CA TYR A 291 41.25 18.35 -12.12
C TYR A 291 41.31 19.20 -13.40
N ASP A 292 42.52 19.48 -13.88
CA ASP A 292 42.75 20.18 -15.15
C ASP A 292 43.53 19.24 -16.07
N ASP A 293 42.83 18.59 -16.99
CA ASP A 293 43.39 17.61 -17.93
C ASP A 293 44.52 18.21 -18.76
N HIS A 294 44.43 19.49 -19.15
CA HIS A 294 45.45 20.15 -19.95
C HIS A 294 46.77 20.33 -19.19
N GLN A 295 46.71 20.59 -17.87
CA GLN A 295 47.92 20.72 -17.05
C GLN A 295 48.48 19.36 -16.63
N CYS A 296 47.62 18.35 -16.49
CA CYS A 296 48.03 17.00 -16.09
C CYS A 296 48.63 16.20 -17.24
N SER A 297 48.04 16.30 -18.45
CA SER A 297 48.43 15.56 -19.65
C SER A 297 49.58 16.19 -20.45
N LYS A 298 50.32 17.14 -19.86
CA LYS A 298 51.56 17.62 -20.49
C LYS A 298 52.42 16.38 -20.74
N GLY A 299 52.74 16.13 -22.02
CA GLY A 299 53.63 15.04 -22.42
C GLY A 299 54.94 15.08 -21.62
N PRO A 300 55.77 14.03 -21.71
CA PRO A 300 57.01 13.94 -20.94
C PRO A 300 57.75 15.28 -21.02
N GLU A 301 57.98 15.89 -19.85
CA GLU A 301 58.52 17.25 -19.71
C GLU A 301 59.61 17.45 -20.77
N THR A 302 59.39 18.33 -21.75
CA THR A 302 60.38 18.48 -22.82
C THR A 302 61.68 18.99 -22.20
N LEU A 303 62.83 18.73 -22.82
CA LEU A 303 64.09 19.32 -22.32
C LEU A 303 63.97 20.84 -22.22
N TYR A 304 63.22 21.45 -23.15
CA TYR A 304 62.96 22.88 -23.15
C TYR A 304 62.15 23.32 -21.93
N ASP A 305 61.04 22.64 -21.61
CA ASP A 305 60.21 22.97 -20.45
C ASP A 305 60.96 22.75 -19.13
N TRP A 306 61.75 21.67 -19.06
CA TRP A 306 62.57 21.35 -17.89
C TRP A 306 63.62 22.41 -17.60
N PHE A 307 64.34 22.89 -18.62
CA PHE A 307 65.30 24.00 -18.44
C PHE A 307 64.60 25.34 -18.19
N SER A 308 63.48 25.61 -18.87
CA SER A 308 62.74 26.86 -18.72
C SER A 308 62.23 27.06 -17.28
N ASN A 309 61.83 25.97 -16.63
CA ASN A 309 61.44 25.97 -15.20
C ASN A 309 62.58 26.31 -14.22
N HIS A 310 63.83 26.34 -14.69
CA HIS A 310 65.01 26.65 -13.88
C HIS A 310 65.68 27.98 -14.30
N ILE A 311 65.07 28.75 -15.20
CA ILE A 311 65.53 30.10 -15.53
C ILE A 311 65.52 30.96 -14.25
N GLY A 312 66.62 31.68 -14.01
CA GLY A 312 66.83 32.54 -12.85
C GLY A 312 67.27 31.82 -11.57
N ARG A 313 67.27 30.47 -11.53
CA ARG A 313 67.71 29.69 -10.36
C ARG A 313 69.15 29.21 -10.54
N ALA A 314 69.96 29.36 -9.50
CA ALA A 314 71.30 28.77 -9.45
C ALA A 314 71.19 27.25 -9.20
N VAL A 315 71.90 26.46 -10.02
CA VAL A 315 72.01 25.00 -9.91
C VAL A 315 73.48 24.59 -9.85
N LEU A 316 73.75 23.48 -9.18
CA LEU A 316 75.10 22.94 -9.06
C LEU A 316 75.58 22.37 -10.39
N ALA A 317 76.79 22.74 -10.79
CA ALA A 317 77.47 22.16 -11.94
C ALA A 317 78.93 21.85 -11.62
N VAL A 318 79.48 20.86 -12.31
CA VAL A 318 80.90 20.50 -12.27
C VAL A 318 81.54 20.96 -13.57
N VAL A 319 82.60 21.74 -13.48
CA VAL A 319 83.38 22.17 -14.64
C VAL A 319 83.96 20.94 -15.35
N THR A 320 83.68 20.84 -16.65
CA THR A 320 84.13 19.73 -17.51
C THR A 320 85.20 20.13 -18.50
N ASN A 321 85.31 21.42 -18.83
CA ASN A 321 86.38 21.99 -19.65
C ASN A 321 86.38 23.52 -19.42
N VAL A 322 87.56 24.14 -19.45
CA VAL A 322 87.76 25.59 -19.34
C VAL A 322 88.67 26.05 -20.47
N GLU A 323 88.19 27.01 -21.26
CA GLU A 323 88.95 27.74 -22.27
C GLU A 323 89.11 29.19 -21.82
N GLU A 324 90.05 29.95 -22.39
CA GLU A 324 90.29 31.36 -22.03
C GLU A 324 88.99 32.20 -22.02
N SER A 325 88.08 31.92 -22.96
CA SER A 325 86.85 32.69 -23.13
C SER A 325 85.55 31.98 -22.72
N THR A 326 85.57 30.68 -22.37
CA THR A 326 84.36 29.93 -22.01
C THR A 326 84.58 28.85 -20.95
N VAL A 327 83.59 28.63 -20.09
CA VAL A 327 83.54 27.49 -19.16
C VAL A 327 82.45 26.53 -19.60
N ARG A 328 82.80 25.27 -19.85
CA ARG A 328 81.83 24.19 -20.03
C ARG A 328 81.62 23.47 -18.71
N ALA A 329 80.38 23.46 -18.23
CA ALA A 329 80.02 22.83 -16.97
C ALA A 329 78.92 21.78 -17.19
N ARG A 330 79.07 20.63 -16.55
CA ARG A 330 78.04 19.60 -16.46
C ARG A 330 77.18 19.86 -15.24
N ILE A 331 75.91 20.18 -15.44
CA ILE A 331 74.96 20.36 -14.33
C ILE A 331 74.78 19.02 -13.62
N GLU A 332 74.97 19.00 -12.29
CA GLU A 332 74.66 17.82 -11.48
C GLU A 332 73.14 17.67 -11.41
N THR A 333 72.64 16.48 -11.76
CA THR A 333 71.22 16.16 -11.68
C THR A 333 71.01 14.98 -10.74
N LEU A 334 69.85 14.92 -10.08
CA LEU A 334 69.46 13.83 -9.19
C LEU A 334 69.10 12.51 -9.93
N GLY A 335 69.47 12.37 -11.22
CA GLY A 335 69.20 11.18 -12.03
C GLY A 335 70.14 11.03 -13.22
N GLU A 336 69.81 10.20 -14.20
CA GLU A 336 70.71 9.82 -15.31
C GLU A 336 70.90 10.88 -16.41
N ALA A 337 70.29 12.05 -16.30
CA ALA A 337 70.35 13.06 -17.35
C ALA A 337 71.65 13.88 -17.24
N THR A 338 72.52 13.78 -18.25
CA THR A 338 73.72 14.61 -18.39
C THR A 338 73.44 15.86 -19.21
N VAL A 339 73.56 17.03 -18.56
CA VAL A 339 73.39 18.35 -19.18
C VAL A 339 74.71 19.08 -19.16
N ILE A 340 75.14 19.60 -20.30
CA ILE A 340 76.34 20.43 -20.43
C ILE A 340 75.88 21.83 -20.85
N VAL A 341 76.32 22.84 -20.10
CA VAL A 341 76.13 24.26 -20.42
C VAL A 341 77.48 24.91 -20.71
N THR A 342 77.49 25.87 -21.63
CA THR A 342 78.68 26.68 -21.94
C THR A 342 78.41 28.11 -21.49
N VAL A 343 79.24 28.63 -20.59
CA VAL A 343 79.15 29.98 -20.06
C VAL A 343 80.29 30.82 -20.63
N PRO A 344 80.02 31.86 -21.44
CA PRO A 344 81.06 32.74 -21.95
C PRO A 344 81.58 33.65 -20.83
N TRP A 345 82.82 34.15 -20.96
CA TRP A 345 83.48 34.92 -19.91
C TRP A 345 82.66 36.13 -19.43
N GLN A 346 81.93 36.80 -20.33
CA GLN A 346 81.06 37.95 -20.00
C GLN A 346 79.93 37.59 -19.02
N GLU A 347 79.50 36.33 -19.00
CA GLU A 347 78.42 35.83 -18.15
C GLU A 347 78.99 35.17 -16.87
N THR A 348 80.21 35.51 -16.48
CA THR A 348 80.82 35.04 -15.24
C THR A 348 80.81 36.12 -14.15
N TYR A 349 80.78 35.70 -12.89
CA TYR A 349 80.86 36.61 -11.75
C TYR A 349 82.14 37.48 -11.80
N HIS A 350 83.26 36.95 -12.30
CA HIS A 350 84.51 37.70 -12.43
C HIS A 350 84.45 38.80 -13.49
N ALA A 351 83.69 38.63 -14.57
CA ALA A 351 83.44 39.69 -15.54
C ALA A 351 82.52 40.78 -14.97
N ALA A 352 81.52 40.41 -14.17
CA ALA A 352 80.65 41.38 -13.49
C ALA A 352 81.42 42.28 -12.49
N LEU A 353 82.48 41.76 -11.87
CA LEU A 353 83.34 42.53 -10.96
C LEU A 353 84.27 43.54 -11.64
N ARG A 354 84.63 43.33 -12.92
CA ARG A 354 85.56 44.21 -13.65
C ARG A 354 84.89 45.33 -14.45
N GLY A 355 83.56 45.33 -14.55
CA GLY A 355 82.83 46.23 -15.46
C GLY A 355 83.07 45.82 -16.94
N SER A 356 82.16 46.22 -17.82
CA SER A 356 81.95 45.65 -19.17
C SER A 356 83.10 45.78 -20.20
N HIS A 357 84.35 46.09 -19.81
CA HIS A 357 85.41 46.55 -20.72
C HIS A 357 86.74 45.78 -20.69
N GLY A 358 86.87 44.67 -19.96
CA GLY A 358 88.10 43.86 -19.95
C GLY A 358 87.84 42.36 -20.06
N HIS A 359 88.46 41.70 -21.05
CA HIS A 359 88.44 40.24 -21.19
C HIS A 359 88.94 39.57 -19.90
N VAL A 360 88.25 38.53 -19.46
CA VAL A 360 88.63 37.69 -18.31
C VAL A 360 89.01 36.33 -18.86
N ASP A 361 90.30 36.00 -18.73
CA ASP A 361 90.79 34.65 -19.00
C ASP A 361 90.30 33.71 -17.89
N LEU A 362 89.37 32.83 -18.25
CA LEU A 362 88.68 31.94 -17.31
C LEU A 362 89.57 30.80 -16.79
N THR A 363 90.69 30.48 -17.45
CA THR A 363 91.63 29.42 -17.04
C THR A 363 92.34 29.73 -15.72
N HIS A 364 92.45 31.01 -15.37
CA HIS A 364 92.98 31.46 -14.08
C HIS A 364 92.00 31.30 -12.92
N HIS A 365 90.71 31.11 -13.21
CA HIS A 365 89.63 31.19 -12.22
C HIS A 365 88.88 29.87 -12.00
N TYR A 366 88.92 28.97 -12.98
CA TYR A 366 88.21 27.69 -12.93
C TYR A 366 89.12 26.56 -13.43
N ARG A 367 88.96 25.39 -12.84
CA ARG A 367 89.64 24.14 -13.24
C ARG A 367 88.62 23.04 -13.48
N GLU A 368 88.97 22.08 -14.33
CA GLU A 368 88.18 20.87 -14.48
C GLU A 368 87.99 20.17 -13.13
N GLY A 369 86.75 19.77 -12.83
CA GLY A 369 86.36 19.20 -11.55
C GLY A 369 85.79 20.21 -10.54
N ASP A 370 85.96 21.52 -10.75
CA ASP A 370 85.42 22.53 -9.85
C ASP A 370 83.88 22.48 -9.77
N ARG A 371 83.35 22.59 -8.54
CA ARG A 371 81.92 22.71 -8.28
C ARG A 371 81.52 24.18 -8.26
N ILE A 372 80.67 24.56 -9.20
CA ILE A 372 80.26 25.94 -9.45
C ILE A 372 78.73 26.07 -9.42
N ALA A 373 78.24 27.24 -9.02
CA ALA A 373 76.82 27.58 -9.13
C ALA A 373 76.55 28.28 -10.47
N VAL A 374 75.66 27.69 -11.26
CA VAL A 374 75.28 28.20 -12.58
C VAL A 374 73.81 28.60 -12.56
N ALA A 375 73.48 29.84 -12.91
CA ALA A 375 72.10 30.27 -13.08
C ALA A 375 71.72 30.25 -14.56
N ILE A 376 70.68 29.49 -14.92
CA ILE A 376 70.16 29.47 -16.30
C ILE A 376 69.51 30.83 -16.58
N THR A 377 69.95 31.55 -17.61
CA THR A 377 69.44 32.89 -17.94
C THR A 377 68.39 32.83 -19.04
N ARG A 378 68.56 31.93 -20.01
CA ARG A 378 67.64 31.80 -21.15
C ARG A 378 67.70 30.40 -21.73
N VAL A 379 66.58 29.92 -22.25
CA VAL A 379 66.49 28.66 -22.98
C VAL A 379 65.84 28.96 -24.33
N LEU A 380 66.41 28.46 -25.42
CA LEU A 380 65.83 28.60 -26.76
C LEU A 380 65.28 27.24 -27.24
N PRO A 381 64.06 27.23 -27.83
CA PRO A 381 63.51 26.01 -28.41
C PRO A 381 64.38 25.56 -29.59
N SER A 382 64.51 24.25 -29.76
CA SER A 382 65.22 23.65 -30.89
C SER A 382 64.37 23.80 -32.15
N THR A 383 64.88 24.48 -33.17
CA THR A 383 64.16 24.78 -34.42
C THR A 383 64.07 23.61 -35.40
N THR A 384 64.75 22.49 -35.10
CA THR A 384 64.77 21.27 -35.92
C THR A 384 64.48 20.06 -35.03
N GLY A 385 63.39 19.35 -35.33
CA GLY A 385 62.91 18.19 -34.57
C GLY A 385 64.00 17.11 -34.41
N GLY A 386 64.71 17.12 -33.28
CA GLY A 386 65.77 16.18 -32.95
C GLY A 386 66.91 16.74 -32.08
N GLN A 387 67.18 18.05 -32.08
CA GLN A 387 68.28 18.63 -31.29
C GLN A 387 67.88 19.06 -29.87
N ARG A 388 68.81 18.93 -28.89
CA ARG A 388 68.66 19.42 -27.51
C ARG A 388 68.50 20.96 -27.50
N PRO A 389 67.68 21.54 -26.62
CA PRO A 389 67.50 23.01 -26.54
C PRO A 389 68.82 23.70 -26.17
N ARG A 390 69.04 24.91 -26.68
CA ARG A 390 70.19 25.74 -26.31
C ARG A 390 69.92 26.40 -24.97
N VAL A 391 70.77 26.13 -23.99
CA VAL A 391 70.69 26.66 -22.63
C VAL A 391 71.79 27.69 -22.44
N TYR A 392 71.40 28.94 -22.19
CA TYR A 392 72.31 30.01 -21.78
C TYR A 392 72.29 30.10 -20.28
N ALA A 393 73.47 30.23 -19.69
CA ALA A 393 73.62 30.32 -18.26
C ALA A 393 74.76 31.26 -17.89
N ARG A 394 74.72 31.77 -16.66
CA ARG A 394 75.73 32.63 -16.06
C ARG A 394 76.26 32.02 -14.78
N LEU A 395 77.51 32.30 -14.43
CA LEU A 395 78.07 31.89 -13.14
C LEU A 395 77.61 32.85 -12.04
N THR A 396 77.15 32.28 -10.93
CA THR A 396 76.72 33.03 -9.74
C THR A 396 77.58 32.68 -8.55
N GLN A 397 77.72 33.60 -7.61
CA GLN A 397 78.47 33.38 -6.37
C GLN A 397 77.65 32.50 -5.40
N GLY A 398 78.31 31.54 -4.75
CA GLY A 398 77.72 30.69 -3.70
C GLY A 398 77.58 29.22 -4.07
N THR A 399 76.97 28.45 -3.17
CA THR A 399 76.62 27.04 -3.39
C THR A 399 75.19 26.94 -3.90
N ALA A 400 74.94 25.96 -4.77
CA ALA A 400 73.62 25.70 -5.33
C ALA A 400 73.26 24.22 -5.13
N PRO A 401 71.96 23.88 -5.08
CA PRO A 401 71.53 22.48 -5.04
C PRO A 401 71.67 21.83 -6.44
N PRO A 402 71.80 20.49 -6.50
CA PRO A 402 71.71 19.75 -7.77
C PRO A 402 70.33 19.95 -8.42
N MET A 403 70.31 19.92 -9.75
CA MET A 403 69.09 20.09 -10.53
C MET A 403 68.18 18.87 -10.40
N ARG A 404 66.87 19.10 -10.25
CA ARG A 404 65.89 18.00 -10.12
C ARG A 404 65.87 17.13 -11.36
N THR A 405 65.67 15.82 -11.22
CA THR A 405 65.53 14.89 -12.33
C THR A 405 64.39 15.28 -13.28
N ARG A 406 64.61 15.12 -14.59
CA ARG A 406 63.60 15.31 -15.63
C ARG A 406 62.48 14.27 -15.48
N ARG A 407 61.21 14.69 -15.55
CA ARG A 407 60.07 13.75 -15.51
C ARG A 407 60.00 12.97 -16.84
N ARG A 408 60.32 11.66 -16.81
CA ARG A 408 60.42 10.78 -18.01
C ARG A 408 59.08 10.21 -18.50
N SER A 409 58.04 10.21 -17.68
CA SER A 409 56.70 9.74 -18.03
C SER A 409 55.66 10.68 -17.45
N SER A 410 54.66 11.08 -18.24
CA SER A 410 53.41 11.61 -17.71
C SER A 410 52.71 10.43 -17.04
N VAL A 411 53.03 10.18 -15.77
CA VAL A 411 52.16 9.32 -14.98
C VAL A 411 50.93 10.16 -14.69
N ASP A 412 49.90 9.96 -15.50
CA ASP A 412 48.65 10.63 -15.31
C ASP A 412 48.00 10.05 -14.05
N LEU A 413 47.56 10.96 -13.19
CA LEU A 413 46.81 10.62 -11.99
C LEU A 413 45.34 10.46 -12.39
N ASN A 414 44.75 9.36 -11.97
CA ASN A 414 43.32 9.17 -12.11
C ASN A 414 42.58 9.95 -11.02
N ALA A 415 42.02 11.10 -11.40
CA ALA A 415 41.29 11.98 -10.49
C ALA A 415 40.05 11.32 -9.87
N GLU A 416 39.42 10.34 -10.54
CA GLU A 416 38.25 9.64 -9.97
C GLU A 416 38.62 8.84 -8.72
N SER A 417 39.83 8.27 -8.65
CA SER A 417 40.30 7.61 -7.43
C SER A 417 40.38 8.57 -6.24
N VAL A 418 40.84 9.81 -6.48
CA VAL A 418 40.94 10.83 -5.43
C VAL A 418 39.55 11.26 -4.97
N ARG A 419 38.63 11.48 -5.92
CA ARG A 419 37.23 11.79 -5.60
C ARG A 419 36.55 10.70 -4.77
N LEU A 420 36.71 9.42 -5.14
CA LEU A 420 36.14 8.30 -4.39
C LEU A 420 36.73 8.18 -2.98
N GLY A 421 38.02 8.48 -2.80
CA GLY A 421 38.65 8.57 -1.48
C GLY A 421 38.07 9.71 -0.63
N LEU A 422 37.87 10.90 -1.21
CA LEU A 422 37.23 12.01 -0.52
C LEU A 422 35.75 11.73 -0.21
N LEU A 423 35.03 11.05 -1.10
CA LEU A 423 33.65 10.60 -0.84
C LEU A 423 33.59 9.59 0.31
N HIS A 424 34.59 8.71 0.41
CA HIS A 424 34.71 7.79 1.55
C HIS A 424 34.89 8.54 2.87
N GLU A 425 35.77 9.55 2.88
CA GLU A 425 36.11 10.33 4.07
C GLU A 425 34.99 11.29 4.49
N HIS A 426 34.42 12.01 3.54
CA HIS A 426 33.55 13.15 3.81
C HIS A 426 32.08 12.94 3.38
N GLY A 427 31.76 11.82 2.73
CA GLY A 427 30.41 11.51 2.24
C GLY A 427 29.99 12.30 1.00
N PRO A 428 28.68 12.44 0.72
CA PRO A 428 28.12 12.93 -0.56
C PRO A 428 28.43 14.40 -0.88
N GLY A 429 28.91 15.16 0.11
CA GLY A 429 29.11 16.61 -0.02
C GLY A 429 30.33 17.00 -0.83
N VAL A 430 31.14 16.04 -1.28
CA VAL A 430 32.34 16.31 -2.08
C VAL A 430 31.94 16.85 -3.44
N ILE A 431 32.47 18.01 -3.79
CA ILE A 431 32.30 18.62 -5.10
C ILE A 431 33.49 18.26 -5.97
N ALA A 432 33.25 17.88 -7.22
CA ALA A 432 34.30 17.50 -8.15
C ALA A 432 34.17 18.29 -9.45
N VAL A 433 35.20 19.03 -9.83
CA VAL A 433 35.23 19.84 -11.06
C VAL A 433 36.41 19.42 -11.92
N ALA A 434 36.14 19.09 -13.18
CA ALA A 434 37.15 18.69 -14.14
C ALA A 434 37.08 19.57 -15.40
N ALA A 435 38.24 19.99 -15.90
CA ALA A 435 38.35 20.73 -17.14
C ALA A 435 39.08 19.95 -18.24
N PHE A 436 38.55 19.99 -19.46
CA PHE A 436 39.08 19.24 -20.61
C PHE A 436 39.29 20.14 -21.83
N SER A 437 40.51 20.13 -22.40
CA SER A 437 40.84 20.99 -23.56
C SER A 437 40.31 20.47 -24.90
N THR A 438 39.92 19.19 -24.98
CA THR A 438 39.22 18.57 -26.12
C THR A 438 38.46 17.34 -25.62
N ARG A 439 37.39 16.90 -26.31
CA ARG A 439 36.72 15.59 -26.09
C ARG A 439 37.67 14.44 -26.43
N ARG A 440 38.79 14.28 -25.73
CA ARG A 440 39.67 13.12 -25.88
C ARG A 440 38.94 11.88 -25.39
N MET A 441 38.83 10.87 -26.24
CA MET A 441 38.21 9.56 -25.92
C MET A 441 39.13 8.65 -25.08
N GLY A 442 39.95 9.21 -24.20
CA GLY A 442 40.85 8.44 -23.31
C GLY A 442 40.09 7.76 -22.16
N VAL A 443 40.70 6.75 -21.53
CA VAL A 443 40.09 6.00 -20.41
C VAL A 443 39.82 6.91 -19.20
N GLY A 444 40.72 7.84 -18.88
CA GLY A 444 40.53 8.84 -17.81
C GLY A 444 39.39 9.82 -18.06
N ALA A 445 39.38 10.50 -19.21
CA ALA A 445 38.30 11.40 -19.61
C ALA A 445 36.94 10.69 -19.69
N ALA A 446 36.94 9.42 -20.10
CA ALA A 446 35.77 8.57 -20.05
C ALA A 446 35.21 8.45 -18.62
N LEU A 447 36.04 8.09 -17.64
CA LEU A 447 35.64 7.89 -16.24
C LEU A 447 35.02 9.15 -15.61
N LEU A 448 35.60 10.31 -15.90
CA LEU A 448 35.20 11.57 -15.27
C LEU A 448 33.83 12.07 -15.78
N SER A 449 33.50 11.83 -17.06
CA SER A 449 32.26 12.34 -17.69
C SER A 449 30.92 11.74 -17.23
N GLY A 450 30.91 10.78 -16.30
CA GLY A 450 29.67 10.13 -15.84
C GLY A 450 29.62 9.80 -14.35
N ALA A 451 30.61 10.23 -13.57
CA ALA A 451 30.74 9.88 -12.17
C ALA A 451 30.41 11.06 -11.23
N GLY A 452 29.53 12.00 -11.62
CA GLY A 452 29.23 13.16 -10.76
C GLY A 452 30.35 14.21 -10.71
N TRP A 453 31.11 14.35 -11.80
CA TRP A 453 31.98 15.50 -12.03
C TRP A 453 31.24 16.60 -12.77
N VAL A 454 31.47 17.84 -12.37
CA VAL A 454 31.11 19.02 -13.15
C VAL A 454 32.21 19.23 -14.19
N LEU A 455 31.85 19.01 -15.45
CA LEU A 455 32.75 19.24 -16.58
C LEU A 455 32.66 20.70 -17.01
N VAL A 456 33.81 21.37 -17.11
CA VAL A 456 33.90 22.78 -17.54
C VAL A 456 34.95 22.94 -18.63
N ASP A 457 34.86 24.01 -19.40
CA ASP A 457 35.95 24.35 -20.31
C ASP A 457 37.17 24.84 -19.51
N PRO A 458 38.42 24.57 -19.94
CA PRO A 458 39.63 25.01 -19.22
C PRO A 458 39.71 26.53 -19.02
N SER A 459 39.06 27.31 -19.89
CA SER A 459 38.94 28.75 -19.75
C SER A 459 38.02 29.17 -18.60
N GLU A 460 37.01 28.37 -18.26
CA GLU A 460 36.00 28.65 -17.24
C GLU A 460 36.42 28.16 -15.84
N LEU A 461 37.32 27.18 -15.78
CA LEU A 461 37.78 26.58 -14.53
C LEU A 461 38.25 27.63 -13.49
N PRO A 462 39.05 28.67 -13.82
CA PRO A 462 39.45 29.68 -12.85
C PRO A 462 38.26 30.43 -12.22
N ASP A 463 37.24 30.77 -13.01
CA ASP A 463 36.07 31.51 -12.54
C ASP A 463 35.17 30.63 -11.67
N VAL A 464 35.01 29.36 -12.05
CA VAL A 464 34.31 28.36 -11.23
C VAL A 464 35.01 28.18 -9.88
N VAL A 465 36.34 28.05 -9.87
CA VAL A 465 37.13 27.92 -8.64
C VAL A 465 37.03 29.18 -7.78
N ALA A 466 37.11 30.38 -8.37
CA ALA A 466 36.94 31.63 -7.64
C ALA A 466 35.57 31.72 -6.95
N ARG A 467 34.50 31.30 -7.64
CA ARG A 467 33.15 31.24 -7.06
C ARG A 467 33.04 30.21 -5.94
N LEU A 468 33.62 29.02 -6.08
CA LEU A 468 33.64 28.00 -5.03
C LEU A 468 34.35 28.52 -3.77
N VAL A 469 35.53 29.11 -3.93
CA VAL A 469 36.32 29.68 -2.82
C VAL A 469 35.58 30.83 -2.14
N ALA A 470 34.97 31.73 -2.91
CA ALA A 470 34.18 32.83 -2.35
C ALA A 470 32.95 32.33 -1.57
N THR A 471 32.35 31.22 -2.02
CA THR A 471 31.11 30.67 -1.42
C THR A 471 31.40 29.80 -0.19
N ASN A 472 32.49 29.02 -0.22
CA ASN A 472 32.88 28.15 0.89
C ASN A 472 34.42 28.08 1.02
N PRO A 473 35.04 29.08 1.69
CA PRO A 473 36.48 29.09 1.93
C PRO A 473 36.92 28.03 2.96
N ALA A 474 35.98 27.48 3.75
CA ALA A 474 36.27 26.50 4.80
C ALA A 474 36.38 25.05 4.26
N ALA A 475 35.97 24.80 3.02
CA ALA A 475 36.11 23.49 2.39
C ALA A 475 37.58 23.08 2.24
N ARG A 476 37.84 21.78 2.30
CA ARG A 476 39.15 21.21 1.96
C ARG A 476 39.31 21.15 0.44
N TYR A 477 40.21 21.96 -0.12
CA TYR A 477 40.49 21.97 -1.57
C TYR A 477 41.61 21.00 -1.91
N VAL A 478 41.34 20.03 -2.78
CA VAL A 478 42.31 19.04 -3.27
C VAL A 478 42.46 19.19 -4.79
N ILE A 479 43.70 19.33 -5.26
CA ILE A 479 44.02 19.42 -6.68
C ILE A 479 44.69 18.12 -7.10
N VAL A 480 44.14 17.48 -8.12
CA VAL A 480 44.77 16.31 -8.75
C VAL A 480 45.64 16.81 -9.90
N GLY A 481 46.96 16.68 -9.77
CA GLY A 481 47.93 17.18 -10.74
C GLY A 481 48.34 18.63 -10.48
N GLU A 482 48.85 19.31 -11.53
CA GLU A 482 49.32 20.70 -11.42
C GLU A 482 48.19 21.70 -11.68
N ALA A 483 48.04 22.70 -10.82
CA ALA A 483 47.10 23.80 -11.03
C ALA A 483 47.66 24.79 -12.08
N SER A 484 46.81 25.24 -13.01
CA SER A 484 47.17 26.37 -13.87
C SER A 484 47.38 27.64 -13.05
N GLY A 485 48.23 28.57 -13.52
CA GLY A 485 48.52 29.81 -12.78
C GLY A 485 47.28 30.67 -12.48
N LYS A 486 46.24 30.59 -13.32
CA LYS A 486 44.94 31.23 -13.09
C LYS A 486 44.13 30.53 -11.99
N VAL A 487 44.09 29.19 -11.98
CA VAL A 487 43.45 28.40 -10.91
C VAL A 487 44.18 28.58 -9.58
N ALA A 488 45.52 28.56 -9.57
CA ALA A 488 46.32 28.85 -8.38
C ALA A 488 46.07 30.28 -7.84
N THR A 489 45.79 31.24 -8.74
CA THR A 489 45.40 32.60 -8.35
C THR A 489 44.02 32.64 -7.71
N ALA A 490 43.04 31.92 -8.28
CA ALA A 490 41.69 31.81 -7.71
C ALA A 490 41.69 31.13 -6.32
N LEU A 491 42.66 30.27 -6.04
CA LEU A 491 42.82 29.57 -4.77
C LEU A 491 43.60 30.34 -3.70
N ARG A 492 44.09 31.57 -3.95
CA ARG A 492 44.96 32.30 -2.99
C ARG A 492 44.35 32.50 -1.60
N GLY A 493 43.02 32.51 -1.49
CA GLY A 493 42.30 32.65 -0.22
C GLY A 493 42.20 31.36 0.61
N VAL A 494 42.64 30.23 0.08
CA VAL A 494 42.60 28.91 0.73
C VAL A 494 43.95 28.21 0.60
N LYS A 495 44.19 27.17 1.41
CA LYS A 495 45.40 26.35 1.31
C LYS A 495 45.07 25.04 0.58
N PRO A 496 45.23 24.95 -0.76
CA PRO A 496 44.92 23.73 -1.47
C PRO A 496 45.98 22.64 -1.20
N GLU A 497 45.51 21.41 -1.06
CA GLU A 497 46.34 20.21 -1.04
C GLU A 497 46.53 19.70 -2.47
N VAL A 498 47.76 19.35 -2.84
CA VAL A 498 48.07 18.95 -4.22
C VAL A 498 48.54 17.50 -4.26
N VAL A 499 47.85 16.67 -5.06
CA VAL A 499 48.23 15.29 -5.34
C VAL A 499 49.11 15.27 -6.58
N LEU A 500 50.38 14.92 -6.42
CA LEU A 500 51.35 14.80 -7.50
C LEU A 500 52.12 13.48 -7.36
N PRO A 501 52.39 12.76 -8.47
CA PRO A 501 53.07 11.45 -8.40
C PRO A 501 54.53 11.56 -7.93
N HIS A 502 55.17 12.73 -8.07
CA HIS A 502 56.60 12.94 -7.80
C HIS A 502 56.87 14.22 -6.98
N SER A 503 56.02 14.54 -6.01
CA SER A 503 56.30 15.65 -5.07
C SER A 503 57.28 15.21 -3.98
N ALA A 504 58.21 16.10 -3.60
CA ALA A 504 59.04 15.91 -2.40
C ALA A 504 58.25 16.15 -1.11
N ALA A 505 57.12 16.86 -1.18
CA ALA A 505 56.21 17.04 -0.05
C ALA A 505 55.39 15.76 0.16
N PRO A 506 55.11 15.37 1.42
CA PRO A 506 54.28 14.21 1.71
C PRO A 506 52.90 14.38 1.03
N PRO A 507 52.40 13.36 0.32
CA PRO A 507 51.09 13.43 -0.33
C PRO A 507 50.00 13.63 0.74
N PRO A 508 48.90 14.32 0.39
CA PRO A 508 47.81 14.54 1.32
C PRO A 508 47.20 13.22 1.80
N GLN A 509 46.72 13.20 3.05
CA GLN A 509 46.05 12.04 3.63
C GLN A 509 44.58 12.05 3.25
N ILE A 510 44.13 11.11 2.44
CA ILE A 510 42.74 10.98 2.00
C ILE A 510 42.22 9.64 2.50
N ALA A 511 41.10 9.68 3.24
CA ALA A 511 40.51 8.51 3.89
C ALA A 511 41.54 7.73 4.76
N GLY A 512 42.40 8.45 5.47
CA GLY A 512 43.43 7.87 6.35
C GLY A 512 44.60 7.19 5.62
N ARG A 513 44.74 7.35 4.30
CA ARG A 513 45.89 6.86 3.53
C ARG A 513 46.55 7.99 2.73
N PRO A 514 47.87 7.91 2.45
CA PRO A 514 48.50 8.77 1.45
C PRO A 514 47.74 8.74 0.13
N ALA A 515 47.47 9.88 -0.51
CA ALA A 515 46.68 9.95 -1.75
C ALA A 515 47.21 9.06 -2.88
N LEU A 516 48.53 8.83 -2.94
CA LEU A 516 49.17 7.93 -3.92
C LEU A 516 48.99 6.44 -3.61
N ALA A 517 48.55 6.11 -2.40
CA ALA A 517 48.20 4.75 -1.98
C ALA A 517 46.71 4.41 -2.25
N LEU A 518 45.93 5.35 -2.79
CA LEU A 518 44.55 5.07 -3.20
C LEU A 518 44.52 4.06 -4.38
N PRO A 519 43.50 3.18 -4.43
CA PRO A 519 43.33 2.21 -5.51
C PRO A 519 43.23 2.85 -6.89
N TYR A 520 43.95 2.32 -7.88
CA TYR A 520 43.86 2.79 -9.27
C TYR A 520 44.11 4.30 -9.48
N VAL A 521 44.79 4.97 -8.53
CA VAL A 521 45.15 6.40 -8.65
C VAL A 521 46.24 6.65 -9.69
N MET A 522 47.05 5.64 -9.98
CA MET A 522 48.08 5.67 -11.01
C MET A 522 47.56 4.99 -12.27
N ASP A 523 47.78 5.59 -13.44
CA ASP A 523 47.31 5.05 -14.72
C ASP A 523 47.77 3.62 -15.01
N SER A 524 48.97 3.21 -14.61
CA SER A 524 49.42 1.83 -14.74
C SER A 524 48.50 0.83 -14.01
N LYS A 525 48.00 1.21 -12.84
CA LYS A 525 47.01 0.42 -12.08
C LYS A 525 45.62 0.49 -12.73
N LEU A 526 45.29 1.60 -13.38
CA LEU A 526 44.04 1.75 -14.14
C LEU A 526 44.02 0.86 -15.39
N ASP A 527 45.14 0.76 -16.09
CA ASP A 527 45.33 -0.16 -17.21
C ASP A 527 45.26 -1.61 -16.74
N ASP A 528 45.82 -1.93 -15.57
CA ASP A 528 45.67 -3.24 -14.94
C ASP A 528 44.20 -3.57 -14.64
N PHE A 529 43.43 -2.60 -14.11
CA PHE A 529 41.99 -2.76 -13.95
C PHE A 529 41.28 -3.03 -15.29
N GLY A 530 41.65 -2.27 -16.34
CA GLY A 530 41.14 -2.48 -17.70
C GLY A 530 41.44 -3.87 -18.25
N ARG A 531 42.64 -4.41 -18.02
CA ARG A 531 43.08 -5.75 -18.45
C ARG A 531 42.41 -6.90 -17.68
N ARG A 532 41.93 -6.65 -16.46
CA ARG A 532 41.17 -7.62 -15.65
C ARG A 532 39.72 -7.77 -16.12
N LEU A 533 39.20 -6.81 -16.90
CA LEU A 533 37.88 -6.87 -17.52
C LEU A 533 37.93 -7.62 -18.88
N PRO A 534 36.83 -8.24 -19.35
CA PRO A 534 36.79 -8.91 -20.65
C PRO A 534 37.14 -7.94 -21.80
N ASP A 535 37.90 -8.43 -22.79
CA ASP A 535 38.48 -7.65 -23.90
C ASP A 535 37.45 -6.92 -24.78
N ARG A 536 36.16 -7.26 -24.67
CA ARG A 536 35.03 -6.65 -25.44
C ARG A 536 34.24 -5.57 -24.70
N THR A 537 34.70 -5.11 -23.53
CA THR A 537 33.96 -4.10 -22.74
C THR A 537 34.32 -2.67 -23.15
N GLY A 538 33.36 -1.96 -23.78
CA GLY A 538 33.54 -0.58 -24.23
C GLY A 538 33.73 0.44 -23.09
N SER A 539 34.12 1.67 -23.43
CA SER A 539 34.41 2.75 -22.45
C SER A 539 33.25 3.03 -21.49
N SER A 540 32.00 2.99 -21.96
CA SER A 540 30.79 3.14 -21.14
C SER A 540 30.65 2.06 -20.04
N PHE A 541 31.10 0.83 -20.30
CA PHE A 541 31.06 -0.24 -19.30
C PHE A 541 32.10 0.03 -18.22
N ARG A 542 33.34 0.32 -18.61
CA ARG A 542 34.44 0.64 -17.69
C ARG A 542 34.07 1.81 -16.76
N ARG A 543 33.44 2.86 -17.30
CA ARG A 543 32.89 4.01 -16.55
C ARG A 543 31.98 3.58 -15.41
N ARG A 544 30.94 2.80 -15.73
CA ARG A 544 29.93 2.37 -14.77
C ARG A 544 30.51 1.44 -13.70
N THR A 545 31.48 0.60 -14.07
CA THR A 545 32.05 -0.40 -13.15
C THR A 545 33.23 0.09 -12.32
N PHE A 546 33.85 1.23 -12.66
CA PHE A 546 35.08 1.68 -12.01
C PHE A 546 34.90 2.01 -10.52
N PRO A 547 33.88 2.77 -10.07
CA PRO A 547 33.65 3.01 -8.65
C PRO A 547 33.48 1.70 -7.84
N ALA A 548 32.84 0.69 -8.43
CA ALA A 548 32.67 -0.62 -7.81
C ALA A 548 34.00 -1.39 -7.72
N GLY A 549 34.83 -1.28 -8.76
CA GLY A 549 36.19 -1.84 -8.78
C GLY A 549 37.08 -1.18 -7.74
N TRP A 550 37.08 0.15 -7.68
CA TRP A 550 37.81 0.94 -6.70
C TRP A 550 37.41 0.57 -5.27
N ALA A 551 36.11 0.50 -4.97
CA ALA A 551 35.61 0.10 -3.66
C ALA A 551 36.02 -1.34 -3.31
N HIS A 552 36.10 -2.24 -4.29
CA HIS A 552 36.57 -3.60 -4.07
C HIS A 552 38.07 -3.67 -3.71
N GLU A 553 38.91 -2.88 -4.40
CA GLU A 553 40.36 -2.82 -4.17
C GLU A 553 40.71 -2.06 -2.88
N TRP A 554 39.96 -1.00 -2.54
CA TRP A 554 40.12 -0.23 -1.30
C TRP A 554 40.13 -1.11 -0.04
N VAL A 555 39.26 -2.11 -0.05
CA VAL A 555 38.95 -2.99 1.07
C VAL A 555 39.74 -4.31 0.99
N SER A 556 40.51 -4.54 -0.07
CA SER A 556 41.35 -5.74 -0.21
C SER A 556 42.75 -5.52 0.37
N THR A 557 43.10 -6.30 1.40
CA THR A 557 44.48 -6.46 1.88
C THR A 557 45.23 -7.56 1.13
N ASP A 558 44.50 -8.54 0.56
CA ASP A 558 45.07 -9.60 -0.26
C ASP A 558 44.83 -9.30 -1.74
N ALA A 559 45.91 -9.02 -2.46
CA ALA A 559 45.90 -8.91 -3.92
C ALA A 559 45.58 -10.26 -4.61
N GLU A 560 45.65 -11.38 -3.87
CA GLU A 560 45.57 -12.76 -4.39
C GLU A 560 44.15 -13.27 -4.69
N GLN A 561 43.09 -12.69 -4.11
CA GLN A 561 41.72 -13.15 -4.40
C GLN A 561 41.19 -12.66 -5.76
N ILE A 562 41.70 -11.53 -6.28
CA ILE A 562 41.31 -11.01 -7.60
C ILE A 562 41.91 -11.87 -8.72
N THR A 563 43.04 -12.53 -8.47
CA THR A 563 43.71 -13.40 -9.45
C THR A 563 43.02 -14.75 -9.64
N ASN A 564 42.24 -15.24 -8.66
CA ASN A 564 41.60 -16.56 -8.71
C ASN A 564 40.15 -16.57 -9.22
N ALA A 565 39.49 -15.41 -9.33
CA ALA A 565 38.15 -15.32 -9.92
C ALA A 565 38.22 -15.25 -11.45
N SER A 566 37.36 -15.99 -12.18
CA SER A 566 37.30 -15.84 -13.64
C SER A 566 36.96 -14.39 -14.02
N ARG A 567 37.61 -13.85 -15.07
CA ARG A 567 37.37 -12.48 -15.57
C ARG A 567 35.87 -12.21 -15.82
N SER A 568 35.11 -13.23 -16.22
CA SER A 568 33.66 -13.12 -16.44
C SER A 568 32.86 -12.96 -15.14
N ALA A 569 33.25 -13.64 -14.06
CA ALA A 569 32.59 -13.55 -12.76
C ALA A 569 32.81 -12.18 -12.12
N LEU A 570 34.05 -11.67 -12.17
CA LEU A 570 34.36 -10.31 -11.72
C LEU A 570 33.58 -9.25 -12.50
N ALA A 571 33.56 -9.35 -13.83
CA ALA A 571 32.80 -8.43 -14.68
C ALA A 571 31.29 -8.47 -14.38
N LYS A 572 30.73 -9.66 -14.15
CA LYS A 572 29.31 -9.83 -13.78
C LYS A 572 29.01 -9.19 -12.42
N LYS A 573 29.88 -9.37 -11.43
CA LYS A 573 29.77 -8.76 -10.09
C LYS A 573 29.84 -7.24 -10.15
N LEU A 574 30.86 -6.69 -10.83
CA LEU A 574 31.02 -5.24 -10.99
C LEU A 574 29.87 -4.62 -11.78
N LYS A 575 29.39 -5.28 -12.85
CA LYS A 575 28.21 -4.82 -13.61
C LYS A 575 26.96 -4.74 -12.74
N ARG A 576 26.75 -5.70 -11.84
CA ARG A 576 25.61 -5.70 -10.91
C ARG A 576 25.70 -4.54 -9.93
N HIS A 577 26.82 -4.36 -9.25
CA HIS A 577 26.99 -3.24 -8.32
C HIS A 577 26.88 -1.89 -9.03
N ALA A 578 27.45 -1.77 -10.22
CA ALA A 578 27.28 -0.59 -11.05
C ALA A 578 25.82 -0.31 -11.39
N ALA A 579 25.03 -1.33 -11.74
CA ALA A 579 23.61 -1.16 -12.04
C ALA A 579 22.79 -0.69 -10.82
N LEU A 580 23.21 -1.02 -9.60
CA LEU A 580 22.49 -0.66 -8.37
C LEU A 580 22.88 0.71 -7.83
N PHE A 581 24.11 1.17 -8.07
CA PHE A 581 24.67 2.33 -7.39
C PHE A 581 25.36 3.32 -8.33
N ALA A 582 25.22 3.21 -9.66
CA ALA A 582 25.84 4.13 -10.62
C ALA A 582 25.49 5.60 -10.30
N ASP A 583 24.26 5.85 -9.88
CA ASP A 583 23.77 7.20 -9.58
C ASP A 583 24.10 7.64 -8.13
N ASN A 584 24.69 6.76 -7.31
CA ASN A 584 25.10 7.05 -5.94
C ASN A 584 26.45 6.39 -5.61
N THR A 585 27.52 6.92 -6.21
CA THR A 585 28.89 6.40 -6.03
C THR A 585 29.38 6.42 -4.59
N GLU A 586 28.84 7.32 -3.75
CA GLU A 586 29.15 7.38 -2.32
C GLU A 586 28.60 6.18 -1.57
N LEU A 587 27.33 5.83 -1.82
CA LEU A 587 26.68 4.67 -1.21
C LEU A 587 27.41 3.38 -1.59
N LEU A 588 27.82 3.26 -2.86
CA LEU A 588 28.62 2.14 -3.35
C LEU A 588 29.93 1.94 -2.56
N VAL A 589 30.65 3.03 -2.31
CA VAL A 589 31.93 3.02 -1.57
C VAL A 589 31.71 2.64 -0.10
N ARG A 590 30.63 3.14 0.53
CA ARG A 590 30.29 2.80 1.91
C ARG A 590 29.90 1.33 2.05
N ILE A 591 29.05 0.84 1.16
CA ILE A 591 28.62 -0.56 1.12
C ILE A 591 29.82 -1.47 0.92
N GLY A 592 30.71 -1.17 -0.05
CA GLY A 592 31.93 -1.97 -0.27
C GLY A 592 32.79 -2.12 0.99
N THR A 593 32.90 -1.05 1.78
CA THR A 593 33.60 -1.07 3.08
C THR A 593 32.88 -1.91 4.13
N PHE A 594 31.55 -1.81 4.16
CA PHE A 594 30.71 -2.52 5.11
C PHE A 594 30.78 -4.04 4.93
N LEU A 595 30.71 -4.51 3.67
CA LEU A 595 30.69 -5.93 3.30
C LEU A 595 31.90 -6.76 3.78
N ARG A 596 33.00 -6.14 4.17
CA ARG A 596 34.20 -6.85 4.67
C ARG A 596 34.40 -6.78 6.18
N ARG A 597 33.48 -6.18 6.95
CA ARG A 597 33.54 -6.31 8.41
C ARG A 597 33.45 -7.81 8.78
N PRO A 598 34.23 -8.31 9.76
CA PRO A 598 34.35 -9.74 10.05
C PRO A 598 33.02 -10.49 10.17
N GLY A 599 31.96 -9.83 10.66
CA GLY A 599 30.61 -10.42 10.79
C GLY A 599 29.82 -10.65 9.50
N HIS A 600 30.19 -10.03 8.37
CA HIS A 600 29.44 -10.14 7.09
C HIS A 600 30.15 -11.02 6.05
N GLN A 601 31.36 -11.49 6.34
CA GLN A 601 32.14 -12.36 5.43
C GLN A 601 31.60 -13.80 5.37
N SER A 602 30.75 -14.21 6.32
CA SER A 602 30.14 -15.54 6.42
C SER A 602 28.77 -15.67 5.74
N VAL A 603 28.23 -14.58 5.18
CA VAL A 603 26.90 -14.56 4.55
C VAL A 603 26.98 -15.11 3.13
N ASP A 604 26.02 -15.96 2.74
CA ASP A 604 25.88 -16.48 1.37
C ASP A 604 25.93 -15.33 0.34
N PRO A 605 26.88 -15.36 -0.63
CA PRO A 605 27.01 -14.35 -1.68
C PRO A 605 25.73 -14.09 -2.47
N HIS A 606 24.87 -15.09 -2.68
CA HIS A 606 23.63 -14.89 -3.40
C HIS A 606 22.62 -14.08 -2.56
N ARG A 607 22.53 -14.38 -1.26
CA ARG A 607 21.69 -13.67 -0.29
C ARG A 607 22.16 -12.23 -0.11
N LEU A 608 23.48 -12.03 -0.05
CA LEU A 608 24.09 -10.71 0.01
C LEU A 608 23.78 -9.87 -1.23
N ASP A 609 23.86 -10.47 -2.42
CA ASP A 609 23.49 -9.79 -3.68
C ASP A 609 22.01 -9.35 -3.66
N VAL A 610 21.09 -10.18 -3.17
CA VAL A 610 19.67 -9.81 -3.04
C VAL A 610 19.46 -8.68 -2.03
N ASN A 611 20.10 -8.77 -0.87
CA ASN A 611 20.06 -7.74 0.18
C ASN A 611 20.62 -6.40 -0.32
N LEU A 612 21.71 -6.42 -1.09
CA LEU A 612 22.29 -5.23 -1.70
C LEU A 612 21.33 -4.56 -2.68
N GLN A 613 20.62 -5.34 -3.49
CA GLN A 613 19.62 -4.82 -4.42
C GLN A 613 18.49 -4.10 -3.69
N GLN A 614 17.99 -4.67 -2.60
CA GLN A 614 16.89 -4.09 -1.82
C GLN A 614 17.36 -2.89 -0.98
N ALA A 615 18.57 -2.95 -0.42
CA ALA A 615 19.15 -1.87 0.37
C ALA A 615 19.45 -0.63 -0.49
N ALA A 616 19.87 -0.81 -1.74
CA ALA A 616 20.17 0.28 -2.65
C ALA A 616 18.99 1.25 -2.79
N THR A 617 17.79 0.72 -3.05
CA THR A 617 16.56 1.49 -3.26
C THR A 617 16.14 2.27 -2.01
N VAL A 618 16.37 1.71 -0.82
CA VAL A 618 16.05 2.38 0.45
C VAL A 618 17.08 3.45 0.76
N LEU A 619 18.36 3.09 0.73
CA LEU A 619 19.46 3.95 1.17
C LEU A 619 19.71 5.12 0.23
N SER A 620 19.27 5.07 -1.04
CA SER A 620 19.30 6.22 -1.95
C SER A 620 18.43 7.37 -1.47
N SER A 621 17.38 7.07 -0.71
CA SER A 621 16.34 8.02 -0.29
C SER A 621 16.54 8.54 1.14
N VAL A 622 17.55 8.04 1.84
CA VAL A 622 17.92 8.48 3.20
C VAL A 622 18.97 9.59 3.11
N PRO A 623 18.86 10.67 3.93
CA PRO A 623 19.85 11.74 3.95
C PRO A 623 21.26 11.19 4.08
N ALA A 624 22.13 11.64 3.19
CA ALA A 624 23.45 11.06 3.04
C ALA A 624 24.47 11.52 4.12
N ARG A 625 24.05 12.41 5.03
CA ARG A 625 24.79 12.83 6.23
C ARG A 625 24.11 12.28 7.49
N GLY A 626 24.90 11.94 8.50
CA GLY A 626 24.40 11.49 9.82
C GLY A 626 24.72 10.03 10.15
N LYS A 627 24.58 9.68 11.43
CA LYS A 627 24.83 8.31 11.94
C LYS A 627 23.75 7.33 11.47
N PHE A 628 22.51 7.81 11.33
CA PHE A 628 21.34 7.03 10.92
C PHE A 628 21.55 6.20 9.64
N ARG A 629 21.95 6.83 8.53
CA ARG A 629 22.14 6.11 7.26
C ARG A 629 23.20 5.02 7.36
N ARG A 630 24.28 5.28 8.11
CA ARG A 630 25.37 4.31 8.33
C ARG A 630 24.88 3.10 9.12
N ASP A 631 24.15 3.34 10.20
CA ASP A 631 23.67 2.28 11.08
C ASP A 631 22.53 1.50 10.40
N LEU A 632 21.66 2.17 9.62
CA LEU A 632 20.65 1.53 8.78
C LEU A 632 21.27 0.68 7.67
N THR A 633 22.35 1.15 7.04
CA THR A 633 23.12 0.33 6.09
C THR A 633 23.61 -0.96 6.76
N SER A 634 24.03 -0.86 8.03
CA SER A 634 24.49 -2.01 8.80
C SER A 634 23.39 -3.02 9.06
N ALA A 635 22.22 -2.54 9.46
CA ALA A 635 21.06 -3.37 9.75
C ALA A 635 20.55 -4.10 8.50
N LEU A 636 20.36 -3.38 7.38
CA LEU A 636 19.86 -3.95 6.13
C LEU A 636 20.79 -5.03 5.58
N LEU A 637 22.10 -4.85 5.69
CA LEU A 637 23.08 -5.81 5.15
C LEU A 637 23.42 -6.95 6.13
N GLY A 638 23.03 -6.85 7.41
CA GLY A 638 23.38 -7.82 8.45
C GLY A 638 22.38 -8.94 8.70
N THR A 639 21.13 -8.78 8.31
CA THR A 639 20.06 -9.73 8.62
C THR A 639 19.47 -10.36 7.37
N SER A 640 18.67 -11.40 7.58
CA SER A 640 17.83 -11.97 6.53
C SER A 640 16.41 -12.06 7.00
N TYR A 641 15.60 -11.12 6.56
CA TYR A 641 14.16 -11.32 6.42
C TYR A 641 13.69 -10.42 5.27
N LYS A 642 12.82 -10.96 4.41
CA LYS A 642 12.15 -10.16 3.37
C LYS A 642 11.30 -9.02 3.97
N ASP A 643 10.98 -9.09 5.26
CA ASP A 643 10.07 -8.17 5.94
C ASP A 643 10.73 -6.86 6.41
N LEU A 644 12.01 -6.86 6.78
CA LEU A 644 12.70 -5.65 7.25
C LEU A 644 12.78 -4.57 6.17
N TYR A 645 13.16 -4.96 4.93
CA TYR A 645 13.21 -4.04 3.79
C TYR A 645 11.86 -3.39 3.50
N ARG A 646 10.80 -4.20 3.51
CA ARG A 646 9.44 -3.72 3.29
C ARG A 646 9.04 -2.70 4.35
N ILE A 647 9.31 -2.99 5.62
CA ILE A 647 8.91 -2.14 6.75
C ILE A 647 9.73 -0.86 6.82
N VAL A 648 11.05 -0.94 6.59
CA VAL A 648 11.90 0.26 6.48
C VAL A 648 11.40 1.16 5.35
N THR A 649 11.08 0.59 4.18
CA THR A 649 10.57 1.35 3.03
C THR A 649 9.23 2.02 3.35
N GLN A 650 8.30 1.29 3.97
CA GLN A 650 6.94 1.76 4.24
C GLN A 650 6.84 2.72 5.43
N ARG A 651 7.67 2.53 6.47
CA ARG A 651 7.49 3.21 7.76
C ARG A 651 8.62 4.17 8.10
N LEU A 652 9.86 3.81 7.80
CA LEU A 652 11.04 4.58 8.19
C LEU A 652 11.38 5.65 7.15
N LEU A 653 11.32 5.33 5.85
CA LEU A 653 11.62 6.30 4.77
C LEU A 653 10.77 7.57 4.80
N PRO A 654 9.43 7.52 5.03
CA PRO A 654 8.61 8.73 5.06
C PRO A 654 9.02 9.74 6.13
N VAL A 655 9.76 9.31 7.16
CA VAL A 655 10.27 10.17 8.24
C VAL A 655 11.79 10.22 8.30
N ALA A 656 12.48 9.65 7.30
CA ALA A 656 13.93 9.51 7.31
C ALA A 656 14.67 10.84 7.42
N LEU A 657 14.11 11.93 6.88
CA LEU A 657 14.71 13.26 6.99
C LEU A 657 14.77 13.73 8.45
N GLN A 658 13.62 13.79 9.13
CA GLN A 658 13.58 14.25 10.52
C GLN A 658 14.18 13.25 11.49
N LEU A 659 14.04 11.95 11.19
CA LEU A 659 14.72 10.94 11.94
C LEU A 659 16.23 11.14 11.84
N ALA A 660 16.80 11.38 10.65
CA ALA A 660 18.24 11.62 10.52
C ALA A 660 18.75 12.81 11.35
N ASP A 661 17.94 13.87 11.49
CA ASP A 661 18.28 15.05 12.28
C ASP A 661 18.14 14.83 13.79
N ALA A 662 17.17 14.02 14.22
CA ALA A 662 16.92 13.69 15.63
C ALA A 662 17.63 12.41 16.12
N TYR A 663 18.22 11.62 15.22
CA TYR A 663 18.77 10.31 15.51
C TYR A 663 20.07 10.39 16.32
N ASP A 664 20.03 9.83 17.52
CA ASP A 664 21.18 9.65 18.39
C ASP A 664 21.28 8.18 18.81
N PRO A 665 22.33 7.43 18.40
CA PRO A 665 22.53 6.04 18.82
C PRO A 665 22.53 5.86 20.34
N GLY A 666 22.97 6.88 21.09
CA GLY A 666 23.02 6.82 22.55
C GLY A 666 21.66 6.99 23.24
N LEU A 667 20.61 7.40 22.52
CA LEU A 667 19.28 7.56 23.09
C LEU A 667 18.54 6.21 23.06
N LEU A 668 17.96 5.85 24.19
CA LEU A 668 17.24 4.58 24.33
C LEU A 668 15.81 4.68 23.78
N LEU A 669 15.42 3.67 23.02
CA LEU A 669 14.07 3.41 22.55
C LEU A 669 13.68 1.99 22.93
N GLY A 670 12.76 1.84 23.89
CA GLY A 670 12.29 0.53 24.37
C GLY A 670 13.41 -0.29 25.04
N GLY A 671 14.31 0.37 25.78
CA GLY A 671 15.44 -0.26 26.47
C GLY A 671 16.66 -0.60 25.61
N ARG A 672 16.61 -0.33 24.29
CA ARG A 672 17.70 -0.55 23.33
C ARG A 672 18.19 0.76 22.72
N GLY A 673 19.44 0.81 22.27
CA GLY A 673 19.95 1.94 21.49
C GLY A 673 19.14 2.15 20.21
N MET A 674 19.07 3.38 19.70
CA MET A 674 18.39 3.62 18.42
C MET A 674 19.00 2.81 17.26
N ASP A 675 20.29 2.54 17.30
CA ASP A 675 21.01 1.72 16.32
C ASP A 675 20.68 0.23 16.43
N GLU A 676 20.51 -0.29 17.64
CA GLU A 676 20.08 -1.67 17.89
C GLU A 676 18.64 -1.92 17.39
N ASN A 677 17.77 -0.92 17.51
CA ASN A 677 16.38 -0.98 17.03
C ASN A 677 16.28 -1.10 15.49
N LEU A 678 17.34 -0.87 14.73
CA LEU A 678 17.31 -1.01 13.26
C LEU A 678 17.35 -2.47 12.77
N PHE A 679 17.77 -3.41 13.63
CA PHE A 679 18.07 -4.79 13.22
C PHE A 679 16.85 -5.71 13.19
N ASP A 680 15.70 -5.30 13.73
CA ASP A 680 14.47 -6.08 13.72
C ASP A 680 13.22 -5.24 13.39
N GLU A 681 12.14 -5.93 13.05
CA GLU A 681 10.87 -5.32 12.64
C GLU A 681 10.21 -4.48 13.75
N PRO A 682 10.10 -4.95 15.01
CA PRO A 682 9.54 -4.16 16.11
C PRO A 682 10.32 -2.87 16.38
N GLY A 683 11.66 -2.94 16.40
CA GLY A 683 12.53 -1.78 16.61
C GLY A 683 12.42 -0.75 15.48
N VAL A 684 12.35 -1.18 14.22
CA VAL A 684 12.14 -0.27 13.08
C VAL A 684 10.80 0.43 13.16
N ARG A 685 9.73 -0.26 13.58
CA ARG A 685 8.41 0.35 13.81
C ARG A 685 8.47 1.40 14.93
N ARG A 686 9.23 1.13 15.99
CA ARG A 686 9.44 2.05 17.10
C ARG A 686 10.18 3.32 16.67
N LEU A 687 11.25 3.16 15.90
CA LEU A 687 11.99 4.28 15.28
C LEU A 687 11.13 5.09 14.32
N ALA A 688 10.30 4.42 13.51
CA ALA A 688 9.37 5.08 12.61
C ALA A 688 8.36 5.93 13.40
N LEU A 689 7.74 5.38 14.45
CA LEU A 689 6.83 6.13 15.31
C LEU A 689 7.52 7.34 15.96
N TYR A 690 8.75 7.16 16.46
CA TYR A 690 9.54 8.27 16.98
C TYR A 690 9.76 9.37 15.95
N GLY A 691 10.22 9.03 14.75
CA GLY A 691 10.41 10.00 13.66
C GLY A 691 9.12 10.73 13.27
N ARG A 692 7.97 10.05 13.37
CA ARG A 692 6.65 10.66 13.15
C ARG A 692 6.24 11.63 14.24
N LEU A 693 6.50 11.30 15.51
CA LEU A 693 6.23 12.21 16.63
C LEU A 693 7.13 13.44 16.61
N VAL A 694 8.42 13.28 16.26
CA VAL A 694 9.34 14.41 16.02
C VAL A 694 8.81 15.30 14.90
N THR A 695 8.33 14.70 13.82
CA THR A 695 7.71 15.43 12.69
C THR A 695 6.44 16.17 13.12
N ALA A 696 5.59 15.50 13.89
CA ALA A 696 4.31 16.03 14.35
C ALA A 696 4.48 17.14 15.41
N LEU A 697 5.50 17.06 16.26
CA LEU A 697 5.66 17.90 17.45
C LEU A 697 7.02 18.61 17.49
N PRO A 698 7.33 19.48 16.51
CA PRO A 698 8.65 20.09 16.37
C PRO A 698 9.06 20.98 17.56
N GLY A 699 8.12 21.37 18.43
CA GLY A 699 8.38 22.16 19.63
C GLY A 699 8.70 21.35 20.89
N GLN A 700 8.63 20.01 20.85
CA GLN A 700 8.89 19.14 22.00
C GLN A 700 10.34 18.65 22.06
N LYS A 701 10.87 18.43 23.27
CA LYS A 701 12.24 17.93 23.45
C LYS A 701 12.36 16.49 22.95
N HIS A 702 13.36 16.22 22.11
CA HIS A 702 13.62 14.90 21.52
C HIS A 702 13.75 13.77 22.55
N ALA A 703 14.36 14.05 23.71
CA ALA A 703 14.50 13.07 24.80
C ALA A 703 13.14 12.66 25.40
N ALA A 704 12.24 13.63 25.64
CA ALA A 704 10.91 13.35 26.16
C ALA A 704 10.06 12.52 25.17
N LEU A 705 10.17 12.81 23.87
CA LEU A 705 9.51 12.00 22.83
C LEU A 705 10.07 10.57 22.78
N ALA A 706 11.36 10.37 23.03
CA ALA A 706 11.98 9.05 23.05
C ALA A 706 11.60 8.24 24.30
N GLU A 707 11.50 8.90 25.47
CA GLU A 707 10.99 8.28 26.71
C GLU A 707 9.54 7.81 26.53
N ILE A 708 8.69 8.67 25.96
CA ILE A 708 7.31 8.32 25.60
C ILE A 708 7.31 7.11 24.70
N VAL A 709 8.06 7.14 23.58
CA VAL A 709 8.10 6.01 22.63
C VAL A 709 8.64 4.74 23.29
N SER A 710 9.49 4.85 24.30
CA SER A 710 10.08 3.72 25.03
C SER A 710 9.10 3.02 25.96
N ALA A 711 8.17 3.76 26.58
CA ALA A 711 7.22 3.22 27.57
C ALA A 711 6.16 2.27 26.97
N LEU A 712 6.07 2.19 25.65
CA LEU A 712 4.95 1.56 24.95
C LEU A 712 5.25 0.11 24.57
N GLU A 713 4.26 -0.75 24.62
CA GLU A 713 4.36 -2.15 24.18
C GLU A 713 4.56 -2.28 22.65
N ASP A 714 4.98 -3.44 22.14
CA ASP A 714 5.30 -3.60 20.71
C ASP A 714 4.06 -3.65 19.79
N ASP A 715 2.98 -4.28 20.25
CA ASP A 715 1.67 -4.27 19.56
C ASP A 715 1.16 -2.83 19.37
N LEU A 716 1.46 -2.04 20.39
CA LEU A 716 1.05 -0.68 20.59
C LEU A 716 1.83 0.31 19.72
N VAL A 717 3.13 0.06 19.57
CA VAL A 717 3.99 0.73 18.60
C VAL A 717 3.58 0.38 17.18
N THR A 718 3.24 -0.88 16.91
CA THR A 718 2.77 -1.33 15.58
C THR A 718 1.48 -0.63 15.18
N ALA A 719 0.48 -0.59 16.05
CA ALA A 719 -0.78 0.11 15.79
C ALA A 719 -0.57 1.61 15.51
N LEU A 720 0.33 2.27 16.26
CA LEU A 720 0.57 3.70 16.06
C LEU A 720 1.52 4.06 14.93
N ALA A 721 2.47 3.20 14.59
CA ALA A 721 3.38 3.38 13.45
C ALA A 721 2.60 3.47 12.13
N ASP A 722 1.34 3.06 12.15
CA ASP A 722 0.46 3.17 11.02
C ASP A 722 -0.21 4.59 11.01
N ILE A 723 -0.52 5.24 12.17
CA ILE A 723 -1.57 6.31 12.29
C ILE A 723 -1.13 7.59 11.59
N PRO A 724 -1.88 8.14 10.61
CA PRO A 724 -1.61 9.45 10.03
C PRO A 724 -1.05 10.48 11.04
N ALA A 725 0.10 11.12 10.76
CA ALA A 725 0.71 12.03 11.73
C ALA A 725 -0.17 13.23 12.15
N PRO A 726 -1.16 13.69 11.36
CA PRO A 726 -2.10 14.75 11.76
C PRO A 726 -3.15 14.27 12.74
N SER A 727 -3.52 12.99 12.67
CA SER A 727 -4.31 12.36 13.72
C SER A 727 -3.50 12.31 15.02
N LEU A 728 -2.17 12.10 14.95
CA LEU A 728 -1.27 12.21 16.12
C LEU A 728 -1.11 13.66 16.61
N GLN A 729 -0.99 14.65 15.72
CA GLN A 729 -0.95 16.08 16.09
C GLN A 729 -2.25 16.56 16.74
N TYR A 730 -3.41 16.15 16.19
CA TYR A 730 -4.72 16.49 16.72
C TYR A 730 -4.97 15.86 18.09
N LEU A 731 -4.60 14.58 18.26
CA LEU A 731 -4.59 13.89 19.55
C LEU A 731 -3.70 14.63 20.57
N VAL A 732 -2.49 15.04 20.19
CA VAL A 732 -1.55 15.66 21.13
C VAL A 732 -1.90 17.11 21.47
N ALA A 733 -2.34 17.89 20.48
CA ALA A 733 -2.66 19.31 20.65
C ALA A 733 -3.87 19.54 21.58
N ARG A 734 -4.84 18.62 21.59
CA ARG A 734 -6.03 18.73 22.45
C ARG A 734 -5.78 18.32 23.90
N LEU A 735 -4.74 17.55 24.16
CA LEU A 735 -4.50 16.93 25.48
C LEU A 735 -3.61 17.76 26.39
N ARG A 736 -3.09 18.91 25.92
CA ARG A 736 -2.23 19.85 26.67
C ARG A 736 -1.12 19.18 27.51
N SER A 737 -0.65 18.01 27.02
CA SER A 737 0.47 17.15 27.44
C SER A 737 0.35 16.54 28.86
N PRO A 738 0.94 15.36 29.16
CA PRO A 738 2.31 15.08 28.70
C PRO A 738 2.71 13.67 28.25
N GLU A 739 2.64 12.60 29.05
CA GLU A 739 3.06 11.27 28.63
C GLU A 739 2.01 10.66 27.67
N LEU A 740 1.91 11.22 26.46
CA LEU A 740 1.08 10.90 25.28
C LEU A 740 -0.34 10.32 25.50
N LEU A 741 -0.96 10.69 26.61
CA LEU A 741 -2.17 10.07 27.17
C LEU A 741 -2.03 8.54 27.36
N GLU A 742 -0.76 8.18 27.55
CA GLU A 742 0.02 7.08 28.11
C GLU A 742 -0.32 5.65 27.76
N THR A 743 -1.53 5.42 27.34
CA THR A 743 -1.94 4.08 26.95
C THR A 743 -3.19 4.20 26.12
N LEU A 744 -3.34 5.28 25.34
CA LEU A 744 -4.43 5.60 24.39
C LEU A 744 -4.82 4.47 23.40
N ARG A 745 -4.21 3.31 23.53
CA ARG A 745 -3.35 2.87 22.46
C ARG A 745 -3.45 1.36 22.29
N GLY A 746 -3.74 0.59 23.35
CA GLY A 746 -4.07 -0.85 23.25
C GLY A 746 -5.41 -1.13 22.54
N LEU A 747 -5.98 -0.10 21.91
CA LEU A 747 -7.41 0.06 21.61
C LEU A 747 -7.67 0.50 20.17
N ILE A 748 -6.65 0.56 19.31
CA ILE A 748 -6.83 0.89 17.89
C ILE A 748 -6.34 -0.30 17.08
N THR A 749 -7.27 -1.19 16.71
CA THR A 749 -7.00 -2.48 16.07
C THR A 749 -7.80 -2.64 14.78
N GLY A 750 -7.11 -2.90 13.65
CA GLY A 750 -7.72 -3.23 12.36
C GLY A 750 -8.57 -2.11 11.75
N GLY A 751 -9.10 -2.31 10.53
CA GLY A 751 -10.17 -1.57 9.78
C GLY A 751 -10.35 -0.04 9.87
N ASP A 752 -10.27 0.52 11.07
CA ASP A 752 -10.59 1.86 11.57
C ASP A 752 -9.68 2.98 11.15
N PHE A 753 -8.56 2.59 10.60
CA PHE A 753 -7.55 3.53 10.18
C PHE A 753 -7.85 4.24 8.88
N ASP A 754 -8.56 3.52 8.02
CA ASP A 754 -9.16 4.03 6.81
C ASP A 754 -10.39 4.91 7.10
N LEU A 755 -10.88 4.89 8.35
CA LEU A 755 -11.98 5.72 8.82
C LEU A 755 -11.46 6.98 9.51
N LEU A 756 -10.28 6.92 10.17
CA LEU A 756 -9.59 8.06 10.78
C LEU A 756 -9.39 9.27 9.84
N THR A 757 -9.34 9.02 8.52
CA THR A 757 -9.20 10.02 7.46
C THR A 757 -10.51 10.70 7.06
N ARG A 758 -11.66 10.29 7.59
CA ARG A 758 -13.00 10.82 7.26
C ARG A 758 -13.63 11.67 8.38
N TYR A 759 -12.94 11.88 9.51
CA TYR A 759 -13.47 12.58 10.69
C TYR A 759 -13.35 14.09 10.64
N THR A 760 -14.41 14.82 10.99
CA THR A 760 -14.33 16.24 11.32
C THR A 760 -13.95 16.44 12.80
N PRO A 761 -13.37 17.60 13.20
CA PRO A 761 -13.17 17.94 14.60
C PRO A 761 -14.46 17.96 15.45
N THR A 762 -15.63 18.06 14.80
CA THR A 762 -16.95 18.05 15.45
C THR A 762 -17.38 16.64 15.82
N ALA A 763 -17.12 15.66 14.95
CA ALA A 763 -17.30 14.23 15.21
C ALA A 763 -16.62 13.79 16.51
N TRP A 764 -15.37 14.22 16.68
CA TRP A 764 -14.55 13.93 17.86
C TRP A 764 -15.04 14.63 19.11
N ARG A 765 -15.66 15.81 18.98
CA ARG A 765 -16.25 16.53 20.10
C ARG A 765 -17.56 15.89 20.56
N LEU A 766 -18.46 15.53 19.64
CA LEU A 766 -19.74 14.87 19.94
C LEU A 766 -19.55 13.49 20.56
N LEU A 767 -18.56 12.72 20.07
CA LEU A 767 -18.17 11.44 20.67
C LEU A 767 -17.71 11.58 22.12
N LEU A 768 -17.02 12.68 22.46
CA LEU A 768 -16.47 12.91 23.80
C LEU A 768 -17.45 13.62 24.75
N GLU A 769 -18.43 14.35 24.21
CA GLU A 769 -19.45 15.07 24.99
C GLU A 769 -20.71 14.22 25.24
N GLU A 770 -21.05 13.26 24.37
CA GLU A 770 -22.23 12.39 24.50
C GLU A 770 -21.92 10.91 24.19
N LEU A 771 -21.17 10.22 25.06
CA LEU A 771 -20.86 8.79 24.91
C LEU A 771 -22.13 7.93 25.05
N ARG A 772 -22.83 7.66 23.95
CA ARG A 772 -24.08 6.90 23.95
C ARG A 772 -23.89 5.39 24.09
N GLN A 773 -22.80 4.81 23.57
CA GLN A 773 -22.48 3.36 23.65
C GLN A 773 -20.96 3.11 23.54
N PRO A 774 -20.15 3.56 24.53
CA PRO A 774 -18.69 3.46 24.52
C PRO A 774 -18.16 2.03 24.36
N GLU A 775 -18.90 1.04 24.82
CA GLU A 775 -18.53 -0.38 24.78
C GLU A 775 -18.39 -0.95 23.36
N LEU A 776 -19.02 -0.33 22.35
CA LEU A 776 -18.99 -0.85 20.97
C LEU A 776 -17.82 -0.29 20.13
N LEU A 777 -17.13 0.75 20.61
CA LEU A 777 -15.98 1.34 19.92
C LEU A 777 -14.83 0.35 19.73
N GLY A 778 -14.65 -0.62 20.63
CA GLY A 778 -13.60 -1.65 20.47
C GLY A 778 -13.92 -2.72 19.43
N VAL A 779 -15.19 -2.93 19.09
CA VAL A 779 -15.65 -4.01 18.19
C VAL A 779 -15.97 -3.49 16.79
N LEU A 780 -16.65 -2.34 16.73
CA LEU A 780 -17.00 -1.64 15.49
C LEU A 780 -15.88 -0.72 15.02
N GLY A 781 -15.05 -0.31 15.98
CA GLY A 781 -13.89 0.49 15.71
C GLY A 781 -14.18 1.98 15.54
N LEU A 782 -13.14 2.79 15.25
CA LEU A 782 -13.25 4.25 15.21
C LEU A 782 -14.34 4.73 14.26
N GLY A 783 -14.60 4.04 13.14
CA GLY A 783 -15.68 4.27 12.15
C GLY A 783 -17.05 4.62 12.71
N TRP A 784 -17.36 4.07 13.88
CA TRP A 784 -18.59 4.28 14.61
C TRP A 784 -18.84 5.75 14.97
N ALA A 785 -17.79 6.53 15.23
CA ALA A 785 -17.93 7.93 15.62
C ALA A 785 -18.50 8.83 14.50
N LEU A 786 -18.29 8.48 13.23
CA LEU A 786 -18.88 9.18 12.07
C LEU A 786 -20.35 8.82 11.87
N VAL A 787 -20.73 7.59 12.19
CA VAL A 787 -22.12 7.14 12.16
C VAL A 787 -22.91 7.93 13.21
N VAL A 788 -22.37 8.06 14.43
CA VAL A 788 -22.98 8.85 15.52
C VAL A 788 -23.06 10.35 15.19
N GLU A 789 -22.07 10.92 14.49
CA GLU A 789 -22.11 12.33 14.04
C GLU A 789 -23.22 12.59 13.00
N ARG A 790 -23.41 11.64 12.07
CA ARG A 790 -24.30 11.78 10.92
C ARG A 790 -25.74 11.33 11.21
N ASP A 791 -25.94 10.47 12.20
CA ASP A 791 -27.24 9.95 12.62
C ASP A 791 -27.94 10.87 13.63
N GLN A 792 -28.39 12.03 13.15
CA GLN A 792 -29.07 13.04 14.00
C GLN A 792 -30.36 12.50 14.66
N ASP A 793 -30.97 11.49 14.04
CA ASP A 793 -32.23 10.88 14.47
C ASP A 793 -32.05 9.60 15.32
N LEU A 794 -30.80 9.16 15.55
CA LEU A 794 -30.47 7.95 16.33
C LEU A 794 -31.06 6.66 15.77
N THR A 795 -31.16 6.60 14.44
CA THR A 795 -31.74 5.48 13.71
C THR A 795 -30.83 4.26 13.66
N VAL A 796 -29.53 4.39 13.90
CA VAL A 796 -28.54 3.32 13.74
C VAL A 796 -28.09 2.77 15.10
N ASP A 797 -28.40 1.50 15.37
CA ASP A 797 -27.91 0.75 16.53
C ASP A 797 -26.61 -0.01 16.18
N GLY A 798 -25.54 0.24 16.95
CA GLY A 798 -24.25 -0.43 16.77
C GLY A 798 -24.36 -1.95 16.92
N ARG A 799 -25.31 -2.48 17.69
CA ARG A 799 -25.56 -3.92 17.83
C ARG A 799 -26.09 -4.55 16.53
N MET A 800 -26.86 -3.80 15.75
CA MET A 800 -27.38 -4.24 14.46
C MET A 800 -26.24 -4.38 13.43
N LEU A 801 -25.26 -3.47 13.46
CA LEU A 801 -24.08 -3.55 12.59
C LEU A 801 -23.17 -4.74 12.93
N ILE A 802 -23.00 -5.04 14.22
CA ILE A 802 -22.29 -6.25 14.66
C ILE A 802 -23.02 -7.52 14.20
N ARG A 803 -24.36 -7.50 14.25
CA ARG A 803 -25.20 -8.62 13.80
C ARG A 803 -25.07 -8.85 12.29
N LEU A 804 -25.18 -7.80 11.48
CA LEU A 804 -24.93 -7.86 10.03
C LEU A 804 -23.53 -8.40 9.69
N ALA A 805 -22.52 -8.04 10.48
CA ALA A 805 -21.14 -8.54 10.31
C ALA A 805 -21.07 -10.05 10.52
N GLY A 806 -21.66 -10.52 11.63
CA GLY A 806 -21.74 -11.95 11.95
C GLY A 806 -22.49 -12.74 10.88
N GLU A 807 -23.63 -12.24 10.43
CA GLU A 807 -24.49 -12.96 9.47
C GLU A 807 -23.94 -12.96 8.03
N THR A 808 -23.08 -12.00 7.66
CA THR A 808 -22.41 -11.97 6.33
C THR A 808 -21.02 -12.60 6.32
N GLY A 809 -20.49 -13.01 7.47
CA GLY A 809 -19.13 -13.52 7.61
C GLY A 809 -18.05 -12.47 7.30
N ARG A 810 -18.39 -11.18 7.44
CA ARG A 810 -17.50 -10.05 7.20
C ARG A 810 -17.09 -9.40 8.52
N GLU A 811 -15.96 -8.71 8.54
CA GLU A 811 -15.53 -8.00 9.76
C GLU A 811 -16.47 -6.82 10.06
N PRO A 812 -16.75 -6.49 11.34
CA PRO A 812 -17.64 -5.38 11.69
C PRO A 812 -17.23 -4.03 11.10
N GLY A 813 -15.92 -3.75 10.99
CA GLY A 813 -15.41 -2.56 10.30
C GLY A 813 -15.77 -2.49 8.81
N HIS A 814 -15.97 -3.64 8.14
CA HIS A 814 -16.45 -3.69 6.76
C HIS A 814 -17.93 -3.25 6.66
N ILE A 815 -18.75 -3.61 7.64
CA ILE A 815 -20.17 -3.22 7.70
C ILE A 815 -20.31 -1.73 8.00
N VAL A 816 -19.54 -1.23 8.96
CA VAL A 816 -19.50 0.21 9.30
C VAL A 816 -19.09 1.04 8.07
N ARG A 817 -18.12 0.55 7.29
CA ARG A 817 -17.71 1.17 6.03
C ARG A 817 -18.82 1.15 4.97
N ALA A 818 -19.47 0.00 4.77
CA ALA A 818 -20.58 -0.12 3.82
C ALA A 818 -21.77 0.77 4.18
N LEU A 819 -22.06 0.96 5.49
CA LEU A 819 -23.10 1.88 5.95
C LEU A 819 -22.71 3.34 5.72
N LEU A 820 -21.46 3.72 6.06
CA LEU A 820 -20.97 5.09 5.84
C LEU A 820 -20.87 5.49 4.36
N ASP A 821 -20.76 4.49 3.47
CA ASP A 821 -20.81 4.67 2.01
C ASP A 821 -22.26 4.72 1.47
N THR A 822 -23.28 4.53 2.32
CA THR A 822 -24.71 4.70 2.00
C THR A 822 -25.18 6.12 2.37
N PRO A 823 -26.02 6.80 1.58
CA PRO A 823 -26.55 8.13 1.96
C PRO A 823 -27.31 8.09 3.31
N THR A 824 -27.13 9.10 4.14
CA THR A 824 -27.68 9.17 5.51
C THR A 824 -29.20 9.01 5.57
N GLU A 825 -29.92 9.65 4.64
CA GLU A 825 -31.38 9.56 4.50
C GLU A 825 -31.87 8.15 4.16
N SER A 826 -30.96 7.27 3.74
CA SER A 826 -31.23 5.89 3.36
C SER A 826 -30.90 4.88 4.47
N TRP A 827 -30.24 5.32 5.56
CA TRP A 827 -29.83 4.44 6.65
C TRP A 827 -31.01 3.76 7.34
N ARG A 828 -32.11 4.48 7.54
CA ARG A 828 -33.34 3.92 8.10
C ARG A 828 -33.89 2.77 7.27
N GLY A 829 -33.86 2.87 5.94
CA GLY A 829 -34.28 1.78 5.05
C GLY A 829 -33.40 0.53 5.14
N VAL A 830 -32.10 0.71 5.41
CA VAL A 830 -31.14 -0.39 5.66
C VAL A 830 -31.41 -1.02 7.02
N VAL A 831 -31.61 -0.20 8.05
CA VAL A 831 -31.89 -0.62 9.44
C VAL A 831 -33.22 -1.38 9.52
N ASP A 832 -34.24 -0.91 8.80
CA ASP A 832 -35.59 -1.48 8.81
C ASP A 832 -35.68 -2.79 8.00
N ASN A 833 -34.70 -3.10 7.14
CA ASN A 833 -34.72 -4.29 6.26
C ASN A 833 -33.39 -5.09 6.35
N PRO A 834 -33.03 -5.63 7.53
CA PRO A 834 -31.73 -6.25 7.77
C PRO A 834 -31.49 -7.53 6.96
N GLY A 835 -32.53 -8.32 6.67
CA GLY A 835 -32.44 -9.53 5.85
C GLY A 835 -32.10 -9.24 4.39
N LEU A 836 -32.78 -8.24 3.82
CA LEU A 836 -32.47 -7.72 2.50
C LEU A 836 -31.05 -7.13 2.46
N ALA A 837 -30.71 -6.25 3.42
CA ALA A 837 -29.39 -5.62 3.55
C ALA A 837 -28.25 -6.66 3.63
N ARG A 838 -28.43 -7.73 4.42
CA ARG A 838 -27.48 -8.84 4.53
C ARG A 838 -27.25 -9.51 3.19
N ASN A 839 -28.32 -9.95 2.53
CA ASN A 839 -28.22 -10.71 1.28
C ASN A 839 -27.70 -9.83 0.13
N TRP A 840 -28.02 -8.54 0.16
CA TRP A 840 -27.51 -7.53 -0.76
C TRP A 840 -26.00 -7.34 -0.56
N LEU A 841 -25.56 -7.12 0.67
CA LEU A 841 -24.14 -6.98 1.02
C LEU A 841 -23.34 -8.24 0.71
N ALA A 842 -23.90 -9.43 0.97
CA ALA A 842 -23.26 -10.70 0.63
C ALA A 842 -23.09 -10.90 -0.88
N ARG A 843 -24.06 -10.43 -1.70
CA ARG A 843 -24.07 -10.60 -3.15
C ARG A 843 -23.26 -9.53 -3.89
N TYR A 844 -23.29 -8.29 -3.40
CA TYR A 844 -22.77 -7.11 -4.12
C TYR A 844 -21.64 -6.38 -3.39
N GLY A 845 -21.47 -6.61 -2.09
CA GLY A 845 -20.44 -5.97 -1.27
C GLY A 845 -20.79 -4.55 -0.79
N ASP A 846 -22.04 -4.12 -0.97
CA ASP A 846 -22.56 -2.78 -0.66
C ASP A 846 -23.94 -2.78 0.07
N LEU A 847 -24.38 -1.62 0.60
CA LEU A 847 -25.69 -1.42 1.26
C LEU A 847 -26.60 -0.42 0.51
N ASP A 848 -26.56 -0.41 -0.83
CA ASP A 848 -27.28 0.53 -1.70
C ASP A 848 -28.78 0.24 -1.92
N VAL A 849 -29.35 -0.55 -1.04
CA VAL A 849 -30.70 -1.12 -1.19
C VAL A 849 -31.80 -0.05 -1.23
N ALA A 850 -31.53 1.16 -0.74
CA ALA A 850 -32.51 2.24 -0.65
C ALA A 850 -33.02 2.74 -2.01
N GLY A 851 -32.20 2.72 -3.08
CA GLY A 851 -32.66 3.06 -4.43
C GLY A 851 -33.70 2.08 -4.96
N VAL A 852 -33.57 0.80 -4.57
CA VAL A 852 -34.54 -0.26 -4.88
C VAL A 852 -35.74 -0.17 -3.95
N LEU A 853 -35.56 0.05 -2.65
CA LEU A 853 -36.66 0.22 -1.69
C LEU A 853 -37.52 1.46 -1.95
N ARG A 854 -36.96 2.49 -2.58
CA ARG A 854 -37.72 3.69 -2.98
C ARG A 854 -38.71 3.42 -4.12
N VAL A 855 -38.34 2.54 -5.05
CA VAL A 855 -39.19 2.15 -6.20
C VAL A 855 -40.05 0.93 -5.87
N PHE A 856 -39.49 0.01 -5.08
CA PHE A 856 -40.08 -1.24 -4.64
C PHE A 856 -39.89 -1.40 -3.12
N PRO A 857 -40.76 -0.79 -2.29
CA PRO A 857 -40.68 -0.92 -0.83
C PRO A 857 -40.77 -2.38 -0.35
N ASP A 858 -41.34 -3.27 -1.16
CA ASP A 858 -41.47 -4.71 -0.94
C ASP A 858 -40.36 -5.52 -1.64
N ALA A 859 -39.19 -4.93 -1.91
CA ALA A 859 -38.10 -5.56 -2.66
C ALA A 859 -37.72 -6.96 -2.16
N GLU A 860 -37.74 -7.20 -0.84
CA GLU A 860 -37.44 -8.51 -0.24
C GLU A 860 -38.41 -9.62 -0.71
N LEU A 861 -39.66 -9.28 -1.02
CA LEU A 861 -40.67 -10.19 -1.56
C LEU A 861 -40.56 -10.39 -3.08
N ILE A 862 -39.97 -9.43 -3.79
CA ILE A 862 -39.84 -9.47 -5.25
C ILE A 862 -38.60 -10.24 -5.67
N VAL A 863 -37.49 -10.07 -4.95
CA VAL A 863 -36.18 -10.68 -5.21
C VAL A 863 -36.25 -12.18 -5.55
N PRO A 864 -36.99 -13.05 -4.81
CA PRO A 864 -37.05 -14.48 -5.14
C PRO A 864 -37.69 -14.80 -6.49
N ARG A 865 -38.52 -13.90 -7.03
CA ARG A 865 -39.28 -14.09 -8.27
C ARG A 865 -38.52 -13.65 -9.52
N VAL A 866 -37.66 -12.65 -9.38
CA VAL A 866 -36.96 -12.02 -10.52
C VAL A 866 -35.44 -12.15 -10.42
N GLY A 867 -34.92 -12.45 -9.23
CA GLY A 867 -33.50 -12.40 -8.93
C GLY A 867 -33.02 -10.98 -8.59
N TYR A 868 -31.99 -10.91 -7.76
CA TYR A 868 -31.45 -9.63 -7.31
C TYR A 868 -30.96 -8.74 -8.48
N ASP A 869 -30.39 -9.33 -9.53
CA ASP A 869 -29.80 -8.59 -10.67
C ASP A 869 -30.90 -7.96 -11.56
N ALA A 870 -31.97 -8.70 -11.85
CA ALA A 870 -33.09 -8.20 -12.65
C ALA A 870 -33.92 -7.15 -11.90
N LEU A 871 -34.12 -7.31 -10.58
CA LEU A 871 -34.81 -6.29 -9.77
C LEU A 871 -34.03 -4.97 -9.73
N ARG A 872 -32.71 -5.08 -9.59
CA ARG A 872 -31.78 -3.93 -9.60
C ARG A 872 -31.77 -3.23 -10.97
N ALA A 873 -31.83 -3.98 -12.07
CA ALA A 873 -31.95 -3.46 -13.42
C ALA A 873 -33.32 -2.81 -13.68
N ALA A 874 -34.40 -3.42 -13.19
CA ALA A 874 -35.77 -2.86 -13.30
C ALA A 874 -35.89 -1.50 -12.60
N ALA A 875 -35.37 -1.37 -11.37
CA ALA A 875 -35.35 -0.10 -10.65
C ALA A 875 -34.53 0.97 -11.40
N ALA A 876 -33.39 0.60 -11.97
CA ALA A 876 -32.54 1.51 -12.75
C ALA A 876 -33.15 1.89 -14.11
N GLY A 877 -33.94 1.01 -14.71
CA GLY A 877 -34.64 1.20 -15.98
C GLY A 877 -35.94 2.01 -15.86
N GLY A 878 -36.27 2.52 -14.67
CA GLY A 878 -37.48 3.33 -14.44
C GLY A 878 -38.79 2.53 -14.44
N LEU A 879 -38.73 1.21 -14.22
CA LEU A 879 -39.93 0.40 -14.02
C LEU A 879 -40.47 0.63 -12.62
N ASP A 880 -41.71 1.09 -12.52
CA ASP A 880 -42.46 1.10 -11.26
C ASP A 880 -43.03 -0.30 -10.95
N ARG A 881 -43.63 -0.45 -9.75
CA ARG A 881 -44.19 -1.73 -9.30
C ARG A 881 -45.24 -2.29 -10.26
N GLY A 882 -46.11 -1.44 -10.78
CA GLY A 882 -47.20 -1.86 -11.66
C GLY A 882 -46.70 -2.38 -13.00
N ARG A 883 -45.73 -1.68 -13.59
CA ARG A 883 -45.08 -2.04 -14.86
C ARG A 883 -44.22 -3.29 -14.74
N LEU A 884 -43.52 -3.43 -13.61
CA LEU A 884 -42.79 -4.65 -13.31
C LEU A 884 -43.77 -5.83 -13.23
N ASP A 885 -44.87 -5.72 -12.48
CA ASP A 885 -45.85 -6.81 -12.37
C ASP A 885 -46.53 -7.14 -13.71
N GLN A 886 -46.77 -6.14 -14.55
CA GLN A 886 -47.26 -6.32 -15.92
C GLN A 886 -46.27 -7.13 -16.79
N LEU A 887 -44.98 -6.80 -16.75
CA LEU A 887 -43.91 -7.54 -17.41
C LEU A 887 -43.74 -8.97 -16.87
N LEU A 888 -43.85 -9.14 -15.56
CA LEU A 888 -43.82 -10.47 -14.92
C LEU A 888 -45.01 -11.32 -15.31
N THR A 889 -46.18 -10.70 -15.43
CA THR A 889 -47.40 -11.35 -15.90
C THR A 889 -47.25 -11.75 -17.37
N PHE A 890 -46.65 -10.91 -18.20
CA PHE A 890 -46.31 -11.24 -19.57
C PHE A 890 -45.34 -12.41 -19.65
N ALA A 891 -44.22 -12.36 -18.92
CA ALA A 891 -43.20 -13.41 -18.90
C ALA A 891 -43.78 -14.76 -18.49
N ALA A 892 -44.54 -14.77 -17.38
CA ALA A 892 -45.17 -15.98 -16.86
C ALA A 892 -46.14 -16.59 -17.87
N LYS A 893 -47.00 -15.77 -18.51
CA LYS A 893 -47.98 -16.28 -19.47
C LYS A 893 -47.38 -16.62 -20.84
N ALA A 894 -46.25 -16.02 -21.20
CA ALA A 894 -45.50 -16.34 -22.43
C ALA A 894 -44.50 -17.50 -22.24
N ALA A 895 -44.42 -18.08 -21.04
CA ALA A 895 -43.48 -19.14 -20.65
C ALA A 895 -41.99 -18.73 -20.78
N ILE A 896 -41.69 -17.48 -20.43
CA ILE A 896 -40.35 -16.88 -20.42
C ILE A 896 -39.92 -16.67 -18.97
N SER A 897 -38.63 -16.78 -18.67
CA SER A 897 -38.19 -16.45 -17.32
C SER A 897 -38.40 -14.95 -17.02
N PRO A 898 -38.83 -14.61 -15.80
CA PRO A 898 -38.96 -13.21 -15.36
C PRO A 898 -37.73 -12.35 -15.62
N ALA A 899 -36.54 -12.89 -15.40
CA ALA A 899 -35.28 -12.20 -15.63
C ALA A 899 -35.05 -11.91 -17.12
N GLU A 900 -35.25 -12.91 -17.99
CA GLU A 900 -35.09 -12.74 -19.45
C GLU A 900 -36.08 -11.72 -20.02
N ALA A 901 -37.33 -11.69 -19.53
CA ALA A 901 -38.33 -10.73 -20.01
C ALA A 901 -38.00 -9.29 -19.59
N ILE A 902 -37.49 -9.08 -18.37
CA ILE A 902 -37.04 -7.76 -17.89
C ILE A 902 -35.80 -7.32 -18.68
N GLU A 903 -34.81 -8.19 -18.83
CA GLU A 903 -33.59 -7.89 -19.59
C GLU A 903 -33.89 -7.59 -21.06
N ALA A 904 -34.74 -8.40 -21.71
CA ALA A 904 -35.18 -8.19 -23.09
C ALA A 904 -35.99 -6.91 -23.27
N PHE A 905 -36.85 -6.56 -22.31
CA PHE A 905 -37.58 -5.30 -22.37
C PHE A 905 -36.62 -4.10 -22.26
N LEU A 906 -35.70 -4.12 -21.30
CA LEU A 906 -34.74 -3.04 -21.10
C LEU A 906 -33.72 -2.92 -22.26
N SER A 907 -33.30 -4.03 -22.86
CA SER A 907 -32.35 -4.06 -23.99
C SER A 907 -32.90 -3.39 -25.26
N THR A 908 -34.23 -3.39 -25.42
CA THR A 908 -34.89 -2.80 -26.59
C THR A 908 -34.92 -1.26 -26.57
N GLY A 909 -34.67 -0.63 -25.41
CA GLY A 909 -34.72 0.82 -25.23
C GLY A 909 -36.13 1.42 -25.39
N ILE A 910 -37.17 0.59 -25.22
CA ILE A 910 -38.58 0.98 -25.34
C ILE A 910 -39.01 1.69 -24.05
N ASP A 911 -39.80 2.76 -24.19
CA ASP A 911 -40.37 3.50 -23.07
C ASP A 911 -41.27 2.58 -22.21
N ALA A 912 -41.12 2.66 -20.89
CA ALA A 912 -41.87 1.87 -19.92
C ALA A 912 -43.39 2.08 -20.04
N ASP A 913 -43.83 3.23 -20.56
CA ASP A 913 -45.24 3.52 -20.84
C ASP A 913 -45.85 2.61 -21.94
N ARG A 914 -45.02 1.94 -22.75
CA ARG A 914 -45.47 1.08 -23.85
C ARG A 914 -45.67 -0.38 -23.47
N ILE A 915 -45.49 -0.75 -22.20
CA ILE A 915 -45.70 -2.12 -21.71
C ILE A 915 -47.13 -2.61 -21.97
N ASP A 916 -48.12 -1.72 -21.91
CA ASP A 916 -49.52 -2.06 -22.19
C ASP A 916 -49.75 -2.70 -23.57
N THR A 917 -48.85 -2.44 -24.54
CA THR A 917 -48.93 -3.01 -25.90
C THR A 917 -48.53 -4.48 -25.98
N ILE A 918 -47.80 -5.01 -24.98
CA ILE A 918 -47.28 -6.38 -24.99
C ILE A 918 -47.98 -7.31 -23.99
N ILE A 919 -48.79 -6.79 -23.06
CA ILE A 919 -49.39 -7.56 -21.96
C ILE A 919 -50.80 -8.12 -22.24
N GLY A 920 -51.40 -7.80 -23.39
CA GLY A 920 -52.72 -8.30 -23.76
C GLY A 920 -52.74 -9.83 -23.93
N PRO A 921 -53.88 -10.52 -23.70
CA PRO A 921 -53.98 -11.98 -23.84
C PRO A 921 -53.57 -12.49 -25.23
N ALA A 922 -53.87 -11.72 -26.29
CA ALA A 922 -53.43 -12.01 -27.64
C ALA A 922 -51.91 -11.83 -27.82
N ALA A 923 -51.34 -10.78 -27.23
CA ALA A 923 -49.90 -10.49 -27.27
C ALA A 923 -49.07 -11.57 -26.59
N VAL A 924 -49.57 -12.05 -25.46
CA VAL A 924 -49.00 -13.15 -24.66
C VAL A 924 -49.03 -14.47 -25.42
N ALA A 925 -50.19 -14.87 -25.94
CA ALA A 925 -50.33 -16.15 -26.62
C ALA A 925 -49.60 -16.17 -27.98
N TRP A 926 -49.57 -15.04 -28.67
CA TRP A 926 -48.76 -14.86 -29.87
C TRP A 926 -47.26 -14.91 -29.56
N SER A 927 -46.80 -14.24 -28.49
CA SER A 927 -45.40 -14.28 -28.04
C SER A 927 -44.94 -15.71 -27.72
N ALA A 928 -45.74 -16.46 -26.96
CA ALA A 928 -45.44 -17.85 -26.63
C ALA A 928 -45.27 -18.73 -27.89
N TYR A 929 -46.16 -18.55 -28.89
CA TYR A 929 -46.10 -19.26 -30.15
C TYR A 929 -44.83 -18.93 -30.96
N ARG A 930 -44.44 -17.65 -31.03
CA ARG A 930 -43.24 -17.21 -31.78
C ARG A 930 -41.94 -17.68 -31.12
N ILE A 931 -41.88 -17.65 -29.80
CA ILE A 931 -40.72 -18.13 -29.03
C ILE A 931 -40.56 -19.64 -29.19
N GLN A 932 -41.66 -20.41 -29.15
CA GLN A 932 -41.62 -21.84 -29.48
C GLN A 932 -41.22 -22.12 -30.94
N ALA A 933 -41.46 -21.18 -31.84
CA ALA A 933 -41.00 -21.25 -33.24
C ALA A 933 -39.53 -20.83 -33.44
N GLY A 934 -38.84 -20.42 -32.37
CA GLY A 934 -37.41 -20.12 -32.37
C GLY A 934 -37.04 -18.63 -32.46
N ASP A 935 -38.01 -17.71 -32.42
CA ASP A 935 -37.72 -16.27 -32.36
C ASP A 935 -37.16 -15.88 -30.98
N THR A 936 -36.29 -14.86 -30.94
CA THR A 936 -35.77 -14.34 -29.67
C THR A 936 -36.77 -13.40 -28.99
N ILE A 937 -36.73 -13.34 -27.66
CA ILE A 937 -37.68 -12.54 -26.86
C ILE A 937 -37.55 -11.04 -27.20
N ASP A 938 -36.34 -10.54 -27.38
CA ASP A 938 -36.05 -9.16 -27.80
C ASP A 938 -36.72 -8.82 -29.15
N GLU A 939 -36.69 -9.74 -30.11
CA GLU A 939 -37.34 -9.57 -31.42
C GLU A 939 -38.87 -9.60 -31.29
N VAL A 940 -39.41 -10.49 -30.46
CA VAL A 940 -40.85 -10.63 -30.21
C VAL A 940 -41.41 -9.38 -29.53
N ILE A 941 -40.77 -8.90 -28.46
CA ILE A 941 -41.16 -7.67 -27.75
C ILE A 941 -41.05 -6.45 -28.68
N ARG A 942 -39.93 -6.31 -29.40
CA ARG A 942 -39.74 -5.22 -30.36
C ARG A 942 -40.82 -5.22 -31.45
N ARG A 943 -41.19 -6.39 -31.96
CA ARG A 943 -42.20 -6.54 -33.02
C ARG A 943 -43.61 -6.23 -32.55
N LEU A 944 -43.98 -6.60 -31.32
CA LEU A 944 -45.27 -6.23 -30.75
C LEU A 944 -45.41 -4.72 -30.54
N VAL A 945 -44.34 -4.05 -30.13
CA VAL A 945 -44.35 -2.59 -29.89
C VAL A 945 -44.28 -1.81 -31.20
N THR A 946 -43.58 -2.33 -32.22
CA THR A 946 -43.42 -1.67 -33.53
C THR A 946 -44.54 -1.98 -34.54
N ASP A 947 -45.19 -3.15 -34.44
CA ASP A 947 -46.31 -3.56 -35.30
C ASP A 947 -47.43 -4.30 -34.52
N PRO A 948 -48.33 -3.56 -33.83
CA PRO A 948 -49.41 -4.16 -33.04
C PRO A 948 -50.49 -4.90 -33.85
N GLN A 949 -50.55 -4.71 -35.19
CA GLN A 949 -51.61 -5.29 -36.03
C GLN A 949 -51.50 -6.82 -36.16
N VAL A 950 -50.34 -7.39 -35.85
CA VAL A 950 -50.07 -8.83 -35.91
C VAL A 950 -51.00 -9.67 -35.00
N LEU A 951 -51.48 -9.08 -33.90
CA LEU A 951 -52.36 -9.75 -32.92
C LEU A 951 -53.79 -9.88 -33.42
N ARG A 952 -54.25 -8.91 -34.22
CA ARG A 952 -55.60 -8.90 -34.78
C ARG A 952 -55.77 -10.00 -35.82
N VAL A 953 -54.73 -10.27 -36.60
CA VAL A 953 -54.72 -11.35 -37.61
C VAL A 953 -54.78 -12.72 -36.93
N TRP A 954 -54.08 -12.91 -35.82
CA TRP A 954 -54.04 -14.18 -35.09
C TRP A 954 -55.35 -14.53 -34.36
N ALA A 955 -56.02 -13.54 -33.77
CA ALA A 955 -57.20 -13.77 -32.93
C ALA A 955 -58.49 -14.16 -33.69
N ILE A 956 -58.57 -13.88 -35.00
CA ILE A 956 -59.81 -14.02 -35.79
C ILE A 956 -60.03 -15.46 -36.32
N GLU A 957 -59.04 -16.38 -36.24
CA GLU A 957 -59.05 -17.62 -37.03
C GLU A 957 -59.06 -18.99 -36.28
N GLY A 958 -59.26 -19.10 -34.94
CA GLY A 958 -59.13 -20.39 -34.18
C GLY A 958 -60.43 -21.05 -33.60
N ARG A 959 -60.65 -22.37 -33.77
CA ARG A 959 -61.97 -23.06 -33.54
C ARG A 959 -62.11 -24.19 -32.47
N ASN A 960 -61.12 -24.57 -31.65
CA ASN A 960 -61.19 -25.80 -30.80
C ASN A 960 -60.97 -25.63 -29.28
N LEU A 961 -61.20 -24.44 -28.70
CA LEU A 961 -60.65 -24.12 -27.37
C LEU A 961 -61.39 -24.78 -26.17
N SER A 962 -62.72 -24.87 -26.14
CA SER A 962 -63.47 -25.19 -24.89
C SER A 962 -63.35 -26.65 -24.40
N LEU A 963 -63.41 -27.62 -25.33
CA LEU A 963 -63.30 -29.05 -24.99
C LEU A 963 -61.83 -29.45 -24.75
N LYS A 964 -60.94 -28.70 -25.40
CA LYS A 964 -59.51 -28.72 -25.16
C LYS A 964 -59.20 -28.20 -23.75
N VAL A 965 -59.82 -27.13 -23.27
CA VAL A 965 -59.57 -26.57 -21.91
C VAL A 965 -59.79 -27.58 -20.78
N LEU A 966 -60.92 -28.31 -20.74
CA LEU A 966 -61.11 -29.33 -19.68
C LEU A 966 -60.20 -30.54 -19.82
N THR A 967 -59.94 -30.97 -21.07
CA THR A 967 -59.08 -32.13 -21.35
C THR A 967 -57.62 -31.79 -21.02
N ASP A 968 -57.18 -30.58 -21.34
CA ASP A 968 -55.87 -30.04 -21.02
C ASP A 968 -55.73 -29.87 -19.50
N LEU A 969 -56.77 -29.39 -18.82
CA LEU A 969 -56.75 -29.19 -17.37
C LEU A 969 -56.67 -30.53 -16.61
N LEU A 970 -57.50 -31.52 -16.97
CA LEU A 970 -57.50 -32.83 -16.30
C LEU A 970 -56.39 -33.75 -16.81
N GLY A 971 -55.75 -33.42 -17.93
CA GLY A 971 -54.73 -34.25 -18.59
C GLY A 971 -55.27 -35.52 -19.26
N THR A 972 -56.59 -35.74 -19.19
CA THR A 972 -57.30 -36.86 -19.82
C THR A 972 -58.73 -36.42 -20.14
N ARG A 973 -59.47 -37.21 -20.93
CA ARG A 973 -60.88 -36.86 -21.20
C ARG A 973 -61.68 -36.96 -19.89
N PRO A 974 -62.52 -35.95 -19.58
CA PRO A 974 -63.32 -35.96 -18.35
C PRO A 974 -64.13 -37.25 -18.14
N GLN A 975 -64.58 -37.88 -19.23
CA GLN A 975 -65.34 -39.14 -19.23
C GLN A 975 -64.54 -40.32 -18.64
N ASP A 976 -63.21 -40.35 -18.83
CA ASP A 976 -62.33 -41.41 -18.33
C ASP A 976 -62.16 -41.36 -16.80
N LEU A 977 -62.53 -40.23 -16.18
CA LEU A 977 -62.55 -40.04 -14.73
C LEU A 977 -63.97 -40.13 -14.14
N GLY A 978 -64.94 -40.53 -14.96
CA GLY A 978 -66.33 -40.68 -14.56
C GLY A 978 -67.12 -39.36 -14.49
N VAL A 979 -66.65 -38.29 -15.15
CA VAL A 979 -67.35 -37.00 -15.22
C VAL A 979 -68.29 -36.99 -16.43
N ASP A 980 -69.59 -36.84 -16.18
CA ASP A 980 -70.59 -36.79 -17.25
C ASP A 980 -70.67 -35.39 -17.91
N ALA A 981 -71.43 -35.28 -19.01
CA ALA A 981 -71.54 -34.02 -19.77
C ALA A 981 -72.24 -32.88 -18.99
N ARG A 982 -73.04 -33.19 -17.98
CA ARG A 982 -73.70 -32.18 -17.14
C ARG A 982 -72.76 -31.71 -16.04
N GLU A 983 -72.14 -32.64 -15.31
CA GLU A 983 -71.11 -32.36 -14.31
C GLU A 983 -69.95 -31.57 -14.95
N GLY A 984 -69.50 -31.97 -16.14
CA GLY A 984 -68.46 -31.24 -16.88
C GLY A 984 -68.84 -29.80 -17.24
N ARG A 985 -70.11 -29.54 -17.59
CA ARG A 985 -70.60 -28.17 -17.83
C ARG A 985 -70.72 -27.35 -16.55
N GLU A 986 -71.10 -27.98 -15.45
CA GLU A 986 -71.20 -27.31 -14.14
C GLU A 986 -69.82 -26.98 -13.57
N LEU A 987 -68.84 -27.89 -13.71
CA LEU A 987 -67.43 -27.63 -13.39
C LEU A 987 -66.86 -26.52 -14.27
N LEU A 988 -67.16 -26.49 -15.57
CA LEU A 988 -66.76 -25.39 -16.47
C LEU A 988 -67.35 -24.06 -16.05
N ARG A 989 -68.66 -24.01 -15.78
CA ARG A 989 -69.31 -22.77 -15.30
C ARG A 989 -68.76 -22.32 -13.96
N TYR A 990 -68.36 -23.25 -13.10
CA TYR A 990 -67.71 -22.92 -11.84
C TYR A 990 -66.31 -22.36 -12.09
N LEU A 991 -65.49 -22.99 -12.96
CA LEU A 991 -64.18 -22.45 -13.36
C LEU A 991 -64.27 -21.09 -14.06
N GLU A 992 -65.36 -20.83 -14.79
CA GLU A 992 -65.64 -19.52 -15.39
C GLU A 992 -65.95 -18.46 -14.31
N ARG A 993 -66.59 -18.86 -13.20
CA ARG A 993 -66.92 -17.95 -12.09
C ARG A 993 -65.77 -17.75 -11.12
N GLU A 994 -65.02 -18.82 -10.85
CA GLU A 994 -63.92 -18.89 -9.90
C GLU A 994 -62.64 -19.39 -10.62
N PRO A 995 -62.08 -18.60 -11.56
CA PRO A 995 -60.96 -19.02 -12.39
C PRO A 995 -59.70 -19.37 -11.59
N GLY A 996 -59.57 -18.84 -10.37
CA GLY A 996 -58.45 -19.16 -9.47
C GLY A 996 -58.34 -20.64 -9.07
N VAL A 997 -59.41 -21.43 -9.23
CA VAL A 997 -59.37 -22.89 -8.98
C VAL A 997 -58.64 -23.64 -10.11
N MET A 998 -58.61 -23.09 -11.34
CA MET A 998 -57.82 -23.68 -12.43
C MET A 998 -56.33 -23.70 -12.10
N ASP A 999 -55.84 -22.64 -11.48
CA ASP A 999 -54.43 -22.50 -11.08
C ASP A 999 -54.05 -23.52 -10.01
N LEU A 1000 -54.98 -23.88 -9.11
CA LEU A 1000 -54.78 -24.94 -8.13
C LEU A 1000 -54.77 -26.33 -8.78
N CYS A 1001 -55.67 -26.57 -9.74
CA CYS A 1001 -55.75 -27.85 -10.44
C CYS A 1001 -54.50 -28.10 -11.31
N ALA A 1002 -53.95 -27.06 -11.93
CA ALA A 1002 -52.72 -27.16 -12.71
C ALA A 1002 -51.52 -27.64 -11.88
N ARG A 1003 -51.48 -27.34 -10.57
CA ARG A 1003 -50.39 -27.73 -9.66
C ARG A 1003 -50.45 -29.18 -9.20
N VAL A 1004 -51.62 -29.79 -9.28
CA VAL A 1004 -51.81 -31.20 -8.91
C VAL A 1004 -51.49 -32.04 -10.15
N ILE A 1005 -50.60 -33.02 -10.07
CA ILE A 1005 -50.16 -33.75 -11.27
C ILE A 1005 -51.18 -34.83 -11.67
N PHE A 1006 -51.85 -35.47 -10.70
CA PHE A 1006 -52.70 -36.62 -10.96
C PHE A 1006 -54.14 -36.21 -11.32
N PRO A 1007 -54.70 -36.72 -12.43
CA PRO A 1007 -56.06 -36.37 -12.89
C PRO A 1007 -57.16 -36.58 -11.84
N ARG A 1008 -57.07 -37.66 -11.04
CA ARG A 1008 -58.04 -37.96 -9.97
C ARG A 1008 -58.00 -36.95 -8.82
N GLN A 1009 -56.81 -36.47 -8.47
CA GLN A 1009 -56.65 -35.45 -7.42
C GLN A 1009 -57.10 -34.07 -7.91
N ARG A 1010 -56.88 -33.73 -9.20
CA ARG A 1010 -57.44 -32.52 -9.84
C ARG A 1010 -58.96 -32.51 -9.77
N LEU A 1011 -59.58 -33.65 -10.10
CA LEU A 1011 -61.03 -33.80 -10.00
C LEU A 1011 -61.52 -33.71 -8.55
N ARG A 1012 -60.78 -34.31 -7.59
CA ARG A 1012 -61.10 -34.24 -6.16
C ARG A 1012 -61.06 -32.80 -5.63
N LEU A 1013 -60.07 -32.01 -6.05
CA LEU A 1013 -59.94 -30.58 -5.73
C LEU A 1013 -61.08 -29.76 -6.33
N LEU A 1014 -61.44 -29.99 -7.60
CA LEU A 1014 -62.57 -29.32 -8.26
C LEU A 1014 -63.89 -29.60 -7.54
N ARG A 1015 -64.12 -30.86 -7.15
CA ARG A 1015 -65.33 -31.26 -6.40
C ARG A 1015 -65.37 -30.65 -5.00
N LEU A 1016 -64.23 -30.59 -4.30
CA LEU A 1016 -64.12 -29.96 -2.99
C LEU A 1016 -64.42 -28.46 -3.04
N ALA A 1017 -63.90 -27.76 -4.05
CA ALA A 1017 -64.15 -26.35 -4.31
C ALA A 1017 -65.61 -26.06 -4.66
N ALA A 1018 -66.22 -26.94 -5.46
CA ALA A 1018 -67.65 -26.85 -5.77
C ALA A 1018 -68.54 -27.12 -4.54
N ALA A 1019 -68.12 -28.00 -3.63
CA ALA A 1019 -68.89 -28.38 -2.44
C ALA A 1019 -68.83 -27.35 -1.31
N ASN A 1020 -67.77 -26.53 -1.23
CA ASN A 1020 -67.56 -25.54 -0.17
C ASN A 1020 -67.28 -24.14 -0.73
N PRO A 1021 -68.22 -23.52 -1.46
CA PRO A 1021 -67.99 -22.24 -2.15
C PRO A 1021 -67.67 -21.07 -1.20
N GLU A 1022 -68.09 -21.16 0.07
CA GLU A 1022 -67.85 -20.16 1.12
C GLU A 1022 -66.41 -20.19 1.68
N ARG A 1023 -65.79 -21.39 1.73
CA ARG A 1023 -64.40 -21.56 2.17
C ARG A 1023 -63.53 -21.29 0.95
N ARG A 1024 -63.00 -20.08 0.80
CA ARG A 1024 -62.11 -19.69 -0.32
C ARG A 1024 -60.88 -20.60 -0.40
N LEU A 1025 -61.00 -21.77 -1.05
CA LEU A 1025 -59.93 -22.76 -1.21
C LEU A 1025 -58.77 -22.23 -2.06
N VAL A 1026 -58.99 -21.12 -2.78
CA VAL A 1026 -57.96 -20.25 -3.36
C VAL A 1026 -57.26 -19.46 -2.25
N HIS A 1027 -56.86 -20.14 -1.19
CA HIS A 1027 -56.01 -19.59 -0.14
C HIS A 1027 -54.57 -20.02 -0.44
N PRO A 1028 -53.58 -19.09 -0.39
CA PRO A 1028 -52.19 -19.42 -0.68
C PRO A 1028 -51.64 -20.59 0.13
N ALA A 1029 -52.09 -20.76 1.38
CA ALA A 1029 -51.68 -21.87 2.24
C ALA A 1029 -52.12 -23.24 1.69
N VAL A 1030 -53.36 -23.35 1.19
CA VAL A 1030 -53.86 -24.60 0.58
C VAL A 1030 -53.08 -24.90 -0.68
N ALA A 1031 -52.84 -23.88 -1.51
CA ALA A 1031 -52.05 -24.02 -2.74
C ALA A 1031 -50.62 -24.53 -2.51
N ALA A 1032 -50.01 -24.19 -1.38
CA ALA A 1032 -48.68 -24.64 -0.98
C ALA A 1032 -48.67 -26.05 -0.38
N ALA A 1033 -49.79 -26.49 0.21
CA ALA A 1033 -49.96 -27.82 0.80
C ALA A 1033 -50.35 -28.90 -0.24
N LEU A 1034 -50.67 -28.50 -1.47
CA LEU A 1034 -50.98 -29.41 -2.59
C LEU A 1034 -49.72 -30.05 -3.17
N PRO A 1035 -49.77 -31.32 -3.62
CA PRO A 1035 -50.92 -32.22 -3.59
C PRO A 1035 -51.10 -32.95 -2.25
N GLY A 1036 -50.11 -32.93 -1.35
CA GLY A 1036 -50.05 -33.76 -0.15
C GLY A 1036 -51.32 -33.70 0.70
N ILE A 1037 -51.86 -32.51 0.93
CA ILE A 1037 -53.09 -32.35 1.73
C ILE A 1037 -54.30 -33.07 1.13
N LEU A 1038 -54.38 -33.25 -0.19
CA LEU A 1038 -55.48 -33.99 -0.86
C LEU A 1038 -55.39 -35.51 -0.68
N ASP A 1039 -54.22 -35.99 -0.28
CA ASP A 1039 -53.97 -37.38 0.05
C ASP A 1039 -54.14 -37.66 1.55
N GLU A 1040 -54.40 -36.62 2.37
CA GLU A 1040 -54.70 -36.79 3.79
C GLU A 1040 -56.01 -37.57 4.00
N PRO A 1041 -56.04 -38.55 4.92
CA PRO A 1041 -57.25 -39.32 5.23
C PRO A 1041 -58.37 -38.44 5.79
N ASP A 1042 -58.00 -37.44 6.60
CA ASP A 1042 -58.90 -36.45 7.21
C ASP A 1042 -58.54 -35.05 6.71
N LEU A 1043 -59.02 -34.78 5.50
CA LEU A 1043 -58.79 -33.56 4.74
C LEU A 1043 -59.38 -32.32 5.43
N ASP A 1044 -60.54 -32.44 6.06
CA ASP A 1044 -61.20 -31.31 6.73
C ASP A 1044 -60.44 -30.86 7.98
N ALA A 1045 -59.97 -31.80 8.80
CA ALA A 1045 -59.14 -31.46 9.96
C ALA A 1045 -57.78 -30.87 9.55
N ALA A 1046 -57.20 -31.31 8.42
CA ALA A 1046 -55.94 -30.77 7.92
C ALA A 1046 -56.13 -29.34 7.39
N LEU A 1047 -57.25 -29.09 6.70
CA LEU A 1047 -57.61 -27.76 6.23
C LEU A 1047 -57.87 -26.79 7.39
N SER A 1048 -58.52 -27.22 8.48
CA SER A 1048 -58.68 -26.35 9.66
C SER A 1048 -57.36 -26.05 10.37
N GLN A 1049 -56.45 -27.02 10.50
CA GLN A 1049 -55.12 -26.75 11.07
C GLN A 1049 -54.31 -25.77 10.19
N LEU A 1050 -54.49 -25.85 8.88
CA LEU A 1050 -53.81 -25.00 7.91
C LEU A 1050 -54.41 -23.58 7.84
N LEU A 1051 -55.74 -23.47 7.78
CA LEU A 1051 -56.44 -22.21 7.55
C LEU A 1051 -56.77 -21.47 8.85
N ASP A 1052 -57.14 -22.21 9.90
CA ASP A 1052 -57.62 -21.63 11.17
C ASP A 1052 -56.49 -21.54 12.19
N GLU A 1053 -55.66 -22.57 12.33
CA GLU A 1053 -54.51 -22.56 13.26
C GLU A 1053 -53.22 -21.99 12.62
N GLY A 1054 -53.17 -21.87 11.29
CA GLY A 1054 -52.06 -21.26 10.55
C GLY A 1054 -50.78 -22.09 10.55
N LEU A 1055 -50.88 -23.41 10.72
CA LEU A 1055 -49.76 -24.34 10.58
C LEU A 1055 -49.47 -24.59 9.10
N ASP A 1056 -48.21 -24.78 8.72
CA ASP A 1056 -47.89 -25.28 7.38
C ASP A 1056 -48.11 -26.80 7.27
N TYR A 1057 -48.15 -27.33 6.05
CA TYR A 1057 -48.46 -28.74 5.82
C TYR A 1057 -47.48 -29.71 6.49
N LYS A 1058 -46.18 -29.38 6.52
CA LYS A 1058 -45.18 -30.25 7.16
C LYS A 1058 -45.31 -30.20 8.68
N GLN A 1059 -45.60 -29.04 9.25
CA GLN A 1059 -45.91 -28.87 10.67
C GLN A 1059 -47.19 -29.60 11.05
N ILE A 1060 -48.19 -29.67 10.17
CA ILE A 1060 -49.41 -30.46 10.38
C ILE A 1060 -49.08 -31.95 10.47
N VAL A 1061 -48.28 -32.47 9.53
CA VAL A 1061 -47.82 -33.87 9.55
C VAL A 1061 -47.03 -34.15 10.83
N LEU A 1062 -46.13 -33.25 11.22
CA LEU A 1062 -45.30 -33.38 12.43
C LEU A 1062 -46.14 -33.32 13.71
N ALA A 1063 -47.07 -32.36 13.80
CA ALA A 1063 -47.98 -32.20 14.93
C ALA A 1063 -48.88 -33.41 15.13
N ARG A 1064 -49.35 -34.02 14.03
CA ARG A 1064 -50.13 -35.27 14.06
C ARG A 1064 -49.27 -36.45 14.47
N THR A 1065 -48.06 -36.56 13.93
CA THR A 1065 -47.10 -37.64 14.26
C THR A 1065 -46.71 -37.61 15.75
N LEU A 1066 -46.49 -36.41 16.31
CA LEU A 1066 -46.13 -36.20 17.71
C LEU A 1066 -47.34 -36.04 18.64
N SER A 1067 -48.57 -36.15 18.11
CA SER A 1067 -49.83 -35.98 18.86
C SER A 1067 -49.86 -34.69 19.70
N LEU A 1068 -49.44 -33.57 19.11
CA LEU A 1068 -49.34 -32.29 19.81
C LEU A 1068 -50.72 -31.69 20.07
N ASP A 1069 -50.94 -31.18 21.28
CA ASP A 1069 -52.12 -30.40 21.65
C ASP A 1069 -52.05 -28.96 21.11
N ARG A 1070 -53.15 -28.21 21.20
CA ARG A 1070 -53.24 -26.87 20.61
C ARG A 1070 -52.15 -25.90 21.10
N PRO A 1071 -51.84 -25.79 22.41
CA PRO A 1071 -50.75 -24.93 22.86
C PRO A 1071 -49.38 -25.32 22.30
N ARG A 1072 -49.09 -26.62 22.18
CA ARG A 1072 -47.83 -27.09 21.57
C ARG A 1072 -47.81 -26.89 20.06
N ARG A 1073 -48.95 -26.96 19.39
CA ARG A 1073 -49.06 -26.60 17.96
C ARG A 1073 -48.85 -25.10 17.73
N GLU A 1074 -49.36 -24.26 18.62
CA GLU A 1074 -49.08 -22.81 18.58
C GLU A 1074 -47.60 -22.51 18.78
N LEU A 1075 -46.94 -23.21 19.72
CA LEU A 1075 -45.48 -23.17 19.90
C LEU A 1075 -44.72 -23.70 18.67
N LEU A 1076 -45.15 -24.82 18.10
CA LEU A 1076 -44.56 -25.38 16.88
C LEU A 1076 -44.64 -24.39 15.72
N ARG A 1077 -45.77 -23.69 15.59
CA ARG A 1077 -45.94 -22.61 14.61
C ARG A 1077 -44.97 -21.45 14.88
N SER A 1078 -44.78 -21.06 16.14
CA SER A 1078 -43.80 -20.02 16.52
C SER A 1078 -42.34 -20.40 16.26
N LEU A 1079 -42.01 -21.69 16.31
CA LEU A 1079 -40.68 -22.19 15.92
C LEU A 1079 -40.44 -22.12 14.39
N GLY A 1080 -41.51 -22.02 13.61
CA GLY A 1080 -41.43 -21.87 12.15
C GLY A 1080 -40.74 -23.07 11.48
N PRO A 1081 -39.94 -22.84 10.42
CA PRO A 1081 -39.31 -23.93 9.67
C PRO A 1081 -38.19 -24.64 10.44
N VAL A 1082 -37.63 -24.02 11.48
CA VAL A 1082 -36.53 -24.58 12.28
C VAL A 1082 -36.93 -25.90 12.93
N ALA A 1083 -38.20 -26.02 13.38
CA ALA A 1083 -38.71 -27.26 13.96
C ALA A 1083 -38.75 -28.44 12.98
N LEU A 1084 -38.75 -28.20 11.67
CA LEU A 1084 -38.77 -29.24 10.64
C LEU A 1084 -37.38 -29.83 10.35
N GLU A 1085 -36.31 -29.19 10.82
CA GLU A 1085 -34.93 -29.63 10.65
C GLU A 1085 -34.42 -30.45 11.84
N MET A 1086 -35.16 -30.47 12.96
CA MET A 1086 -34.79 -31.16 14.19
C MET A 1086 -35.29 -32.60 14.23
N ASP A 1087 -34.59 -33.48 14.95
CA ASP A 1087 -35.11 -34.80 15.28
C ASP A 1087 -36.37 -34.66 16.15
N ALA A 1088 -37.35 -35.53 15.94
CA ALA A 1088 -38.58 -35.63 16.69
C ALA A 1088 -38.34 -35.68 18.21
N ALA A 1089 -37.30 -36.39 18.66
CA ALA A 1089 -36.94 -36.48 20.08
C ALA A 1089 -36.39 -35.15 20.65
N GLU A 1090 -35.62 -34.43 19.85
CA GLU A 1090 -35.02 -33.15 20.23
C GLU A 1090 -36.06 -32.05 20.21
N LEU A 1091 -36.94 -32.04 19.21
CA LEU A 1091 -38.07 -31.14 19.16
C LEU A 1091 -39.04 -31.37 20.34
N ALA A 1092 -39.32 -32.62 20.71
CA ALA A 1092 -40.14 -32.91 21.88
C ALA A 1092 -39.51 -32.38 23.18
N THR A 1093 -38.18 -32.50 23.30
CA THR A 1093 -37.42 -31.95 24.43
C THR A 1093 -37.47 -30.42 24.45
N LEU A 1094 -37.26 -29.79 23.29
CA LEU A 1094 -37.33 -28.35 23.11
C LEU A 1094 -38.71 -27.81 23.44
N LEU A 1095 -39.79 -28.41 22.92
CA LEU A 1095 -41.17 -28.00 23.21
C LEU A 1095 -41.50 -28.13 24.71
N THR A 1096 -40.86 -29.06 25.41
CA THR A 1096 -40.99 -29.20 26.86
C THR A 1096 -40.29 -28.06 27.61
N LEU A 1097 -39.06 -27.72 27.22
CA LEU A 1097 -38.32 -26.59 27.80
C LEU A 1097 -39.00 -25.25 27.48
N ALA A 1098 -39.47 -25.08 26.25
CA ALA A 1098 -40.22 -23.94 25.77
C ALA A 1098 -41.51 -23.67 26.55
N ARG A 1099 -42.15 -24.72 27.05
CA ARG A 1099 -43.34 -24.56 27.90
C ARG A 1099 -42.98 -23.95 29.26
N ILE A 1100 -41.76 -24.20 29.74
CA ILE A 1100 -41.28 -23.71 31.03
C ILE A 1100 -40.75 -22.27 30.88
N GLU A 1101 -39.93 -22.02 29.84
CA GLU A 1101 -39.21 -20.76 29.65
C GLU A 1101 -39.88 -19.78 28.65
N GLY A 1102 -40.88 -20.25 27.92
CA GLY A 1102 -41.59 -19.48 26.89
C GLY A 1102 -41.06 -19.68 25.46
N ALA A 1103 -41.81 -19.12 24.51
CA ALA A 1103 -41.56 -19.29 23.07
C ALA A 1103 -40.25 -18.62 22.60
N ALA A 1104 -39.84 -17.51 23.21
CA ALA A 1104 -38.59 -16.83 22.86
C ALA A 1104 -37.37 -17.73 23.12
N PHE A 1105 -37.33 -18.37 24.29
CA PHE A 1105 -36.30 -19.36 24.62
C PHE A 1105 -36.30 -20.53 23.63
N ALA A 1106 -37.49 -21.00 23.26
CA ALA A 1106 -37.65 -22.10 22.31
C ALA A 1106 -37.01 -21.80 20.95
N VAL A 1107 -37.22 -20.59 20.44
CA VAL A 1107 -36.67 -20.15 19.15
C VAL A 1107 -35.15 -20.06 19.22
N GLU A 1108 -34.60 -19.44 20.27
CA GLU A 1108 -33.15 -19.29 20.44
C GLU A 1108 -32.45 -20.66 20.63
N ALA A 1109 -33.05 -21.55 21.42
CA ALA A 1109 -32.52 -22.90 21.62
C ALA A 1109 -32.63 -23.77 20.37
N ALA A 1110 -33.68 -23.62 19.57
CA ALA A 1110 -33.82 -24.30 18.27
C ALA A 1110 -32.77 -23.84 17.26
N GLN A 1111 -32.56 -22.52 17.16
CA GLN A 1111 -31.54 -21.95 16.27
C GLN A 1111 -30.14 -22.43 16.66
N LEU A 1112 -29.85 -22.46 17.96
CA LEU A 1112 -28.56 -22.94 18.45
C LEU A 1112 -28.38 -24.46 18.24
N GLU A 1113 -29.45 -25.25 18.30
CA GLU A 1113 -29.40 -26.69 17.93
C GLU A 1113 -29.02 -26.90 16.47
N CYS A 1114 -29.62 -26.12 15.56
CA CYS A 1114 -29.31 -26.19 14.13
C CYS A 1114 -27.85 -25.82 13.83
N GLU A 1115 -27.28 -24.86 14.57
CA GLU A 1115 -25.86 -24.50 14.45
C GLU A 1115 -24.94 -25.53 15.13
N ARG A 1116 -25.40 -26.12 16.24
CA ARG A 1116 -24.61 -26.96 17.16
C ARG A 1116 -25.49 -28.08 17.71
N ALA A 1117 -25.51 -29.20 16.99
CA ALA A 1117 -26.28 -30.39 17.39
C ALA A 1117 -25.94 -30.86 18.82
N GLY A 1118 -26.96 -31.20 19.60
CA GLY A 1118 -26.90 -31.64 21.00
C GLY A 1118 -27.10 -30.52 22.04
N THR A 1119 -27.27 -29.26 21.63
CA THR A 1119 -27.48 -28.10 22.51
C THR A 1119 -28.77 -28.20 23.33
N VAL A 1120 -29.90 -28.61 22.75
CA VAL A 1120 -31.19 -28.77 23.43
C VAL A 1120 -31.07 -29.84 24.51
N GLN A 1121 -30.34 -30.92 24.22
CA GLN A 1121 -30.05 -31.96 25.20
C GLN A 1121 -29.17 -31.42 26.33
N LEU A 1122 -28.17 -30.58 26.03
CA LEU A 1122 -27.35 -29.92 27.05
C LEU A 1122 -28.16 -28.97 27.93
N LEU A 1123 -29.02 -28.13 27.35
CA LEU A 1123 -29.89 -27.21 28.09
C LEU A 1123 -30.85 -27.96 29.00
N SER A 1124 -31.39 -29.10 28.54
CA SER A 1124 -32.23 -29.95 29.39
C SER A 1124 -31.49 -30.55 30.60
N ARG A 1125 -30.17 -30.76 30.48
CA ARG A 1125 -29.33 -31.40 31.50
C ARG A 1125 -28.67 -30.43 32.47
N TRP A 1126 -28.18 -29.30 31.96
CA TRP A 1126 -27.40 -28.30 32.69
C TRP A 1126 -28.23 -27.07 33.06
N GLY A 1127 -29.40 -26.90 32.46
CA GLY A 1127 -30.29 -25.78 32.70
C GLY A 1127 -30.23 -24.73 31.60
N THR A 1128 -31.31 -23.96 31.53
CA THR A 1128 -31.63 -23.01 30.44
C THR A 1128 -30.74 -21.77 30.47
N ARG A 1129 -30.17 -21.43 31.64
CA ARG A 1129 -29.21 -20.34 31.85
C ARG A 1129 -27.88 -20.49 31.09
N TRP A 1130 -27.56 -21.69 30.59
CA TRP A 1130 -26.38 -21.91 29.75
C TRP A 1130 -26.57 -21.43 28.32
N LEU A 1131 -27.79 -21.11 27.89
CA LEU A 1131 -28.09 -20.70 26.52
C LEU A 1131 -27.21 -19.52 26.04
N PRO A 1132 -27.04 -18.41 26.79
CA PRO A 1132 -26.20 -17.30 26.35
C PRO A 1132 -24.72 -17.68 26.24
N VAL A 1133 -24.25 -18.56 27.12
CA VAL A 1133 -22.85 -19.03 27.13
C VAL A 1133 -22.59 -19.99 25.98
N LEU A 1134 -23.52 -20.90 25.72
CA LEU A 1134 -23.48 -21.82 24.60
C LEU A 1134 -23.63 -21.10 23.26
N ALA A 1135 -24.28 -19.93 23.20
CA ALA A 1135 -24.37 -19.10 22.00
C ALA A 1135 -23.08 -18.30 21.72
N GLY A 1136 -22.31 -17.95 22.75
CA GLY A 1136 -21.09 -17.14 22.63
C GLY A 1136 -19.93 -17.79 21.85
N ARG A 1137 -18.85 -17.03 21.58
CA ARG A 1137 -17.68 -17.47 20.77
C ARG A 1137 -17.00 -18.74 21.30
N GLN A 1138 -16.98 -18.94 22.62
CA GLN A 1138 -16.43 -20.15 23.26
C GLN A 1138 -17.46 -21.27 23.41
N GLY A 1139 -18.70 -21.04 22.96
CA GLY A 1139 -19.85 -21.91 23.16
C GLY A 1139 -19.66 -23.33 22.62
N ALA A 1140 -18.95 -23.51 21.50
CA ALA A 1140 -18.61 -24.84 21.00
C ALA A 1140 -17.67 -25.62 21.94
N THR A 1141 -16.65 -24.96 22.47
CA THR A 1141 -15.72 -25.55 23.45
C THR A 1141 -16.44 -25.86 24.77
N VAL A 1142 -17.31 -24.96 25.22
CA VAL A 1142 -18.13 -25.15 26.43
C VAL A 1142 -19.13 -26.29 26.23
N ALA A 1143 -19.80 -26.38 25.07
CA ALA A 1143 -20.71 -27.47 24.75
C ALA A 1143 -20.01 -28.84 24.84
N VAL A 1144 -18.81 -28.95 24.28
CA VAL A 1144 -17.99 -30.18 24.38
C VAL A 1144 -17.63 -30.49 25.83
N LEU A 1145 -17.28 -29.49 26.63
CA LEU A 1145 -16.95 -29.67 28.05
C LEU A 1145 -18.17 -30.13 28.85
N LEU A 1146 -19.32 -29.47 28.68
CA LEU A 1146 -20.56 -29.81 29.37
C LEU A 1146 -21.13 -31.17 28.93
N ALA A 1147 -20.98 -31.54 27.67
CA ALA A 1147 -21.42 -32.85 27.18
C ALA A 1147 -20.68 -34.03 27.85
N ARG A 1148 -19.42 -33.81 28.24
CA ARG A 1148 -18.55 -34.84 28.86
C ARG A 1148 -18.87 -35.08 30.34
N HIS A 1149 -19.53 -34.13 31.01
CA HIS A 1149 -19.75 -34.18 32.44
C HIS A 1149 -21.25 -34.14 32.77
N ARG A 1150 -21.63 -34.72 33.91
CA ARG A 1150 -23.03 -34.70 34.38
C ARG A 1150 -23.04 -34.10 35.78
N PRO A 1151 -23.83 -33.05 36.05
CA PRO A 1151 -23.91 -32.49 37.38
C PRO A 1151 -24.67 -33.45 38.30
N GLU A 1152 -24.03 -33.89 39.37
CA GLU A 1152 -24.68 -34.55 40.50
C GLU A 1152 -25.01 -33.46 41.54
N GLY A 1153 -26.13 -32.74 41.36
CA GLY A 1153 -26.54 -31.70 42.32
C GLY A 1153 -27.39 -30.53 41.81
N GLY A 1154 -28.02 -30.64 40.63
CA GLY A 1154 -29.11 -29.74 40.19
C GLY A 1154 -28.70 -28.32 39.78
N GLU A 1155 -29.70 -27.45 39.66
CA GLU A 1155 -29.63 -26.06 39.16
C GLU A 1155 -28.62 -25.17 39.90
N TRP A 1156 -28.36 -25.48 41.17
CA TRP A 1156 -27.38 -24.76 42.00
C TRP A 1156 -25.93 -24.87 41.46
N ILE A 1157 -25.48 -26.08 41.10
CA ILE A 1157 -24.09 -26.28 40.61
C ILE A 1157 -23.92 -25.57 39.26
N SER A 1158 -24.96 -25.62 38.44
CA SER A 1158 -25.03 -24.89 37.19
C SER A 1158 -24.86 -23.39 37.40
N GLN A 1159 -25.59 -22.81 38.36
CA GLN A 1159 -25.47 -21.40 38.71
C GLN A 1159 -24.08 -21.05 39.28
N TRP A 1160 -23.55 -21.89 40.18
CA TRP A 1160 -22.22 -21.68 40.75
C TRP A 1160 -21.12 -21.65 39.69
N LEU A 1161 -21.18 -22.55 38.70
CA LEU A 1161 -20.24 -22.58 37.58
C LEU A 1161 -20.37 -21.36 36.66
N LEU A 1162 -21.61 -20.92 36.40
CA LEU A 1162 -21.86 -19.70 35.62
C LEU A 1162 -21.27 -18.47 36.33
N ASP A 1163 -21.47 -18.37 37.64
CA ASP A 1163 -20.94 -17.27 38.46
C ASP A 1163 -19.40 -17.32 38.56
N ALA A 1164 -18.81 -18.52 38.60
CA ALA A 1164 -17.35 -18.72 38.59
C ALA A 1164 -16.69 -18.38 37.25
N GLY A 1165 -17.48 -18.24 36.18
CA GLY A 1165 -17.02 -17.81 34.87
C GLY A 1165 -15.88 -18.65 34.32
N VAL A 1166 -14.84 -17.99 33.79
CA VAL A 1166 -13.72 -18.65 33.11
C VAL A 1166 -12.91 -19.54 34.06
N ASP A 1167 -12.68 -19.10 35.30
CA ASP A 1167 -11.91 -19.86 36.28
C ASP A 1167 -12.65 -21.15 36.68
N GLY A 1168 -13.99 -21.10 36.78
CA GLY A 1168 -14.84 -22.28 36.98
C GLY A 1168 -14.81 -23.27 35.82
N LEU A 1169 -14.90 -22.77 34.58
CA LEU A 1169 -14.82 -23.61 33.38
C LEU A 1169 -13.42 -24.22 33.19
N ALA A 1170 -12.35 -23.49 33.51
CA ALA A 1170 -10.99 -24.00 33.48
C ALA A 1170 -10.77 -25.09 34.54
N ALA A 1171 -11.25 -24.88 35.77
CA ALA A 1171 -11.21 -25.88 36.82
C ALA A 1171 -12.03 -27.13 36.45
N LEU A 1172 -13.21 -26.94 35.82
CA LEU A 1172 -14.05 -28.05 35.33
C LEU A 1172 -13.35 -28.82 34.22
N ALA A 1173 -12.68 -28.14 33.29
CA ALA A 1173 -11.90 -28.78 32.24
C ALA A 1173 -10.72 -29.59 32.80
N ARG A 1174 -10.10 -29.12 33.88
CA ARG A 1174 -8.93 -29.77 34.49
C ARG A 1174 -9.30 -30.94 35.40
N HIS A 1175 -10.29 -30.78 36.26
CA HIS A 1175 -10.62 -31.75 37.32
C HIS A 1175 -11.94 -32.51 37.09
N GLY A 1176 -12.73 -32.11 36.09
CA GLY A 1176 -13.95 -32.80 35.66
C GLY A 1176 -14.94 -33.02 36.81
N ARG A 1177 -15.37 -34.29 36.99
CA ARG A 1177 -16.34 -34.66 38.03
C ARG A 1177 -15.84 -34.40 39.46
N GLY A 1178 -14.53 -34.40 39.68
CA GLY A 1178 -13.95 -34.14 41.01
C GLY A 1178 -14.30 -32.73 41.52
N LEU A 1179 -14.28 -31.73 40.64
CA LEU A 1179 -14.73 -30.38 40.98
C LEU A 1179 -16.22 -30.34 41.29
N LEU A 1180 -17.06 -30.95 40.44
CA LEU A 1180 -18.51 -30.95 40.64
C LEU A 1180 -18.90 -31.58 41.97
N HIS A 1181 -18.25 -32.70 42.34
CA HIS A 1181 -18.48 -33.37 43.61
C HIS A 1181 -18.05 -32.50 44.79
N LEU A 1182 -16.87 -31.89 44.72
CA LEU A 1182 -16.36 -31.01 45.76
C LEU A 1182 -17.30 -29.81 45.98
N VAL A 1183 -17.71 -29.13 44.91
CA VAL A 1183 -18.66 -28.00 44.97
C VAL A 1183 -20.01 -28.43 45.54
N ALA A 1184 -20.49 -29.63 45.18
CA ALA A 1184 -21.74 -30.18 45.70
C ALA A 1184 -21.66 -30.42 47.22
N GLU A 1185 -20.54 -30.93 47.71
CA GLU A 1185 -20.35 -31.33 49.10
C GLU A 1185 -20.01 -30.15 50.04
N THR A 1186 -19.27 -29.15 49.56
CA THR A 1186 -18.78 -28.03 50.39
C THR A 1186 -19.55 -26.74 50.23
N ARG A 1187 -20.33 -26.57 49.13
CA ARG A 1187 -21.03 -25.32 48.78
C ARG A 1187 -20.17 -24.07 48.95
N PRO A 1188 -19.01 -24.03 48.28
CA PRO A 1188 -18.03 -22.97 48.45
C PRO A 1188 -18.51 -21.64 47.86
N PRO A 1189 -18.08 -20.47 48.36
CA PRO A 1189 -18.21 -19.23 47.62
C PRO A 1189 -17.50 -19.30 46.27
N VAL A 1190 -18.01 -18.57 45.29
CA VAL A 1190 -17.49 -18.57 43.91
C VAL A 1190 -16.02 -18.11 43.84
N ALA A 1191 -15.63 -17.15 44.70
CA ALA A 1191 -14.26 -16.64 44.79
C ALA A 1191 -13.22 -17.72 45.12
N ASP A 1192 -13.65 -18.84 45.71
CA ASP A 1192 -12.77 -19.90 46.18
C ASP A 1192 -12.43 -20.91 45.07
N VAL A 1193 -12.90 -20.73 43.84
CA VAL A 1193 -12.67 -21.67 42.72
C VAL A 1193 -11.20 -22.03 42.52
N ARG A 1194 -10.28 -21.08 42.72
CA ARG A 1194 -8.82 -21.32 42.66
C ARG A 1194 -8.33 -22.17 43.81
N VAL A 1195 -8.83 -21.90 45.03
CA VAL A 1195 -8.53 -22.71 46.22
C VAL A 1195 -9.01 -24.14 46.01
N LEU A 1196 -10.24 -24.35 45.51
CA LEU A 1196 -10.77 -25.67 45.22
C LEU A 1196 -9.93 -26.43 44.17
N SER A 1197 -9.48 -25.74 43.11
CA SER A 1197 -8.60 -26.35 42.10
C SER A 1197 -7.26 -26.78 42.70
N GLU A 1198 -6.65 -25.96 43.55
CA GLU A 1198 -5.39 -26.29 44.24
C GLU A 1198 -5.55 -27.44 45.24
N LEU A 1199 -6.69 -27.53 45.92
CA LEU A 1199 -6.98 -28.65 46.82
C LEU A 1199 -7.19 -29.95 46.05
N LEU A 1200 -7.81 -29.90 44.87
CA LEU A 1200 -7.98 -31.05 43.98
C LEU A 1200 -6.66 -31.50 43.33
N ASP A 1201 -5.69 -30.60 43.17
CA ASP A 1201 -4.32 -30.96 42.76
C ASP A 1201 -3.58 -31.83 43.80
N LEU A 1202 -3.94 -31.72 45.09
CA LEU A 1202 -3.41 -32.60 46.16
C LEU A 1202 -4.09 -33.97 46.15
N GLY A 1203 -5.35 -34.02 45.75
CA GLY A 1203 -6.13 -35.24 45.55
C GLY A 1203 -7.62 -35.04 45.88
N PRO A 1204 -8.53 -35.84 45.31
CA PRO A 1204 -9.97 -35.62 45.46
C PRO A 1204 -10.56 -36.20 46.75
N SER A 1205 -9.90 -37.16 47.42
CA SER A 1205 -10.49 -37.98 48.49
C SER A 1205 -10.73 -37.19 49.79
N GLN A 1206 -9.84 -36.25 50.13
CA GLN A 1206 -9.92 -35.45 51.36
C GLN A 1206 -10.10 -33.96 51.11
N ALA A 1207 -10.20 -33.54 49.84
CA ALA A 1207 -10.38 -32.13 49.47
C ALA A 1207 -11.57 -31.45 50.16
N PRO A 1208 -12.75 -32.08 50.35
CA PRO A 1208 -13.88 -31.44 51.05
C PRO A 1208 -13.59 -31.09 52.51
N ARG A 1209 -12.95 -32.02 53.23
CA ARG A 1209 -12.59 -31.84 54.65
C ARG A 1209 -11.47 -30.82 54.81
N LEU A 1210 -10.47 -30.88 53.92
CA LEU A 1210 -9.39 -29.91 53.90
C LEU A 1210 -9.90 -28.51 53.58
N TYR A 1211 -10.81 -28.37 52.61
CA TYR A 1211 -11.42 -27.07 52.29
C TYR A 1211 -12.13 -26.45 53.49
N ARG A 1212 -12.93 -27.22 54.23
CA ARG A 1212 -13.58 -26.73 55.47
C ARG A 1212 -12.55 -26.26 56.50
N LEU A 1213 -11.47 -27.03 56.69
CA LEU A 1213 -10.39 -26.61 57.58
C LEU A 1213 -9.72 -25.30 57.14
N VAL A 1214 -9.50 -25.11 55.84
CA VAL A 1214 -8.93 -23.88 55.27
C VAL A 1214 -9.84 -22.68 55.52
N VAL A 1215 -11.14 -22.82 55.24
CA VAL A 1215 -12.10 -21.72 55.36
C VAL A 1215 -12.43 -21.40 56.82
N ASP A 1216 -12.67 -22.42 57.64
CA ASP A 1216 -13.13 -22.24 59.02
C ASP A 1216 -11.98 -21.80 59.96
N TYR A 1217 -10.73 -22.18 59.65
CA TYR A 1217 -9.58 -21.95 60.54
C TYR A 1217 -8.41 -21.20 59.89
N GLY A 1218 -8.55 -20.74 58.64
CA GLY A 1218 -7.54 -19.89 57.97
C GLY A 1218 -6.20 -20.57 57.76
N LEU A 1219 -6.19 -21.87 57.42
CA LEU A 1219 -4.95 -22.63 57.31
C LEU A 1219 -4.03 -22.07 56.21
N PRO A 1220 -2.74 -21.81 56.52
CA PRO A 1220 -1.80 -21.27 55.55
C PRO A 1220 -1.51 -22.27 54.45
N ARG A 1221 -1.36 -21.79 53.21
CA ARG A 1221 -1.25 -22.62 51.99
C ARG A 1221 -0.14 -23.67 52.05
N GLU A 1222 0.98 -23.35 52.70
CA GLU A 1222 2.14 -24.24 52.83
C GLU A 1222 1.82 -25.48 53.67
N SER A 1223 0.79 -25.43 54.52
CA SER A 1223 0.38 -26.54 55.37
C SER A 1223 -0.53 -27.54 54.66
N TRP A 1224 -1.19 -27.17 53.56
CA TRP A 1224 -2.28 -27.94 52.96
C TRP A 1224 -1.87 -29.36 52.57
N GLY A 1225 -0.68 -29.55 51.99
CA GLY A 1225 -0.19 -30.88 51.59
C GLY A 1225 0.12 -31.82 52.76
N GLN A 1226 0.50 -31.29 53.93
CA GLN A 1226 0.72 -32.10 55.13
C GLN A 1226 -0.61 -32.45 55.81
N VAL A 1227 -1.53 -31.47 55.87
CA VAL A 1227 -2.87 -31.62 56.43
C VAL A 1227 -3.69 -32.62 55.60
N TYR A 1228 -3.58 -32.56 54.27
CA TYR A 1228 -4.19 -33.54 53.36
C TYR A 1228 -3.76 -34.98 53.70
N ARG A 1229 -2.46 -35.21 53.90
CA ARG A 1229 -1.93 -36.53 54.27
C ARG A 1229 -2.46 -37.04 55.61
N TRP A 1230 -2.55 -36.17 56.62
CA TRP A 1230 -3.13 -36.57 57.91
C TRP A 1230 -4.61 -36.92 57.80
N LEU A 1231 -5.37 -36.20 56.98
CA LEU A 1231 -6.77 -36.53 56.70
C LEU A 1231 -6.88 -37.88 55.97
N GLU A 1232 -5.97 -38.20 55.04
CA GLU A 1232 -5.93 -39.51 54.37
C GLU A 1232 -5.56 -40.65 55.32
N GLU A 1233 -4.70 -40.40 56.30
CA GLU A 1233 -4.39 -41.33 57.40
C GLU A 1233 -5.57 -41.54 58.37
N GLY A 1234 -6.71 -40.89 58.12
CA GLY A 1234 -7.94 -41.02 58.90
C GLY A 1234 -7.95 -40.17 60.17
N LYS A 1235 -7.06 -39.18 60.29
CA LYS A 1235 -7.03 -38.28 61.44
C LYS A 1235 -8.27 -37.38 61.44
N PRO A 1236 -9.00 -37.25 62.57
CA PRO A 1236 -10.14 -36.36 62.66
C PRO A 1236 -9.67 -34.88 62.62
N PRO A 1237 -10.51 -33.96 62.12
CA PRO A 1237 -10.19 -32.53 61.99
C PRO A 1237 -9.61 -31.89 63.27
N ASP A 1238 -10.13 -32.26 64.44
CA ASP A 1238 -9.67 -31.73 65.73
C ASP A 1238 -8.22 -32.15 66.05
N GLU A 1239 -7.84 -33.41 65.74
CA GLU A 1239 -6.46 -33.89 65.94
C GLU A 1239 -5.50 -33.22 64.95
N VAL A 1240 -5.96 -32.93 63.73
CA VAL A 1240 -5.20 -32.21 62.71
C VAL A 1240 -4.91 -30.77 63.14
N LEU A 1241 -5.93 -30.06 63.65
CA LEU A 1241 -5.77 -28.69 64.16
C LEU A 1241 -4.86 -28.64 65.40
N LEU A 1242 -4.99 -29.59 66.33
CA LEU A 1242 -4.10 -29.70 67.50
C LEU A 1242 -2.64 -29.93 67.08
N ARG A 1243 -2.37 -30.79 66.10
CA ARG A 1243 -1.01 -31.03 65.58
C ARG A 1243 -0.42 -29.79 64.90
N LEU A 1244 -1.23 -29.04 64.16
CA LEU A 1244 -0.80 -27.77 63.57
C LEU A 1244 -0.46 -26.75 64.67
N TRP A 1245 -1.29 -26.68 65.71
CA TRP A 1245 -1.07 -25.80 66.86
C TRP A 1245 0.22 -26.13 67.61
N ASP A 1246 0.49 -27.40 67.89
CA ASP A 1246 1.73 -27.84 68.56
C ASP A 1246 2.98 -27.56 67.69
N SER A 1247 2.87 -27.72 66.36
CA SER A 1247 3.96 -27.43 65.44
C SER A 1247 4.23 -25.92 65.24
N ALA A 1248 3.20 -25.08 65.37
CA ALA A 1248 3.32 -23.63 65.36
C ALA A 1248 3.88 -23.10 66.70
N ALA A 1249 3.46 -23.68 67.82
CA ALA A 1249 4.03 -23.40 69.14
C ALA A 1249 5.52 -23.78 69.21
N ALA A 1250 5.93 -24.87 68.57
CA ALA A 1250 7.34 -25.26 68.45
C ALA A 1250 8.19 -24.33 67.57
N ARG A 1251 7.58 -23.61 66.60
CA ARG A 1251 8.26 -22.58 65.78
C ARG A 1251 8.31 -21.20 66.43
N LEU A 1252 7.46 -20.94 67.43
CA LEU A 1252 7.48 -19.70 68.23
C LEU A 1252 8.42 -19.81 69.46
N LEU A 1253 8.83 -21.03 69.83
CA LEU A 1253 9.77 -21.33 70.91
C LEU A 1253 11.18 -21.71 70.43
N ALA A 1254 11.40 -21.77 69.11
CA ALA A 1254 12.71 -21.91 68.46
C ALA A 1254 13.07 -20.60 67.77
#